data_AF-A0A8H6PL10-F1
#
_entry.id   AF-A0A8H6PL10-F1
#
_cell.length_a   1.000
_cell.length_b   1.000
_cell.length_c   1.000
_cell.angle_alpha   90.00
_cell.angle_beta   90.00
_cell.angle_gamma   90.00
#
_symmetry.space_group_name_H-M   'P 1'
#
loop_
_entity.id
_entity.type
_entity.pdbx_description
1 polymer ?
#
loop_
_entity_poly.entity_id
_entity_poly.type
_entity_poly.pdbx_seq_one_letter_code
_entity_poly.pdbx_strand_id
1 'polypeptide(L)'
;MASGRKDFLNQPAPENYVAGLGRGATGFTTRSDLGPAREGPTPEQIQAALAKRAQLLGAAPPTAYGAGREKGREEKEEEEEDDRFQDPDNEVGLFAYGQFDQEDDEADRIYKEVDEKMDKRRKARREARERQEREEYERKNPKIQQQFADLKRSLASVSEEQWANLPEVGDLTGKNRRARQNLRQRFYAVPDSVIASARDSTQFETTIADDGTQTDVRGAEADGTITNFADISAARDKVLKVRLDQAARGSTADSSSGSATNIDPKGYLTSLTQSELKAGEIEIGDIKRVRVLLESVTKTNPKHAPGWIALALLEELAGRIVAARNIIAKGCELCPKSEDAWLQNIRLNEGHNAKVIAANAIKNNDRSTRLWIEAMRLETDTRAKKNVLRQAILHVPQSVAIWKEAVNLEEDPADARLLLAKAVEMIPLSVELWLALARLETPENAQKVLNAARKAVPTSHEVWIAAARLQEQMGTFEKVNVMKRAVQALARENAMLKREEWIAEAEKCEEEGAILTCGAIIRETLGWGLDEDDDRKDIWMDDAKASINRGKYETARAIYAYALRVFVNRRSIWLAAADLERNHGSKEALWQVLEKAVEACPQSEELWLQLAKEKWQAGEIDDARRVLGRAFNQNPNNEDIWLAAVKLEADADQTDQARELLATARREAGTDRVWIKSAAFERQSGNIDEALDLVNQGLQLYPKADKLWMMKGQIYEYQNKYPQAREAYSTGTRACPKSVPLWLLASRLEEKYGAVVKARSILDRARLAVPKSAELWTESVRVERRANNIGQAKVLMAKALQEVPTSGLLWSESIWHLEPGAQRKARTMEAIKKVDNDPIVFITAARIFWGAERALEKAMRWFEKAIVADSDHGDGWAWYYKFLLQHGTEEKRADVVAKCVATEPKHGEVWQSVAKDPANARKSTEEILKMVADRLN
;
A
#
# COMPACT_ATOMS: atom_id res chain seq x y z
N MET A 1 -27.82 39.57 -21.61
CA MET A 1 -29.14 38.91 -21.38
C MET A 1 -29.90 39.74 -20.36
N ALA A 2 -31.24 39.81 -20.48
CA ALA A 2 -32.23 40.39 -19.57
C ALA A 2 -31.75 41.40 -18.49
N SER A 3 -32.13 42.67 -18.66
CA SER A 3 -32.06 43.68 -17.58
C SER A 3 -33.06 43.31 -16.47
N GLY A 4 -32.55 43.07 -15.26
CA GLY A 4 -33.37 42.81 -14.06
C GLY A 4 -33.87 44.07 -13.34
N ARG A 5 -33.96 45.23 -14.02
CA ARG A 5 -34.65 46.41 -13.45
C ARG A 5 -36.13 46.04 -13.29
N LYS A 6 -36.65 46.16 -12.07
CA LYS A 6 -38.03 45.81 -11.74
C LYS A 6 -38.99 46.82 -12.38
N ASP A 7 -39.96 46.34 -13.17
CA ASP A 7 -40.79 47.15 -14.07
C ASP A 7 -41.49 48.36 -13.40
N PHE A 8 -41.87 48.22 -12.13
CA PHE A 8 -42.59 49.27 -11.39
C PHE A 8 -41.82 50.61 -11.31
N LEU A 9 -40.50 50.61 -11.45
CA LEU A 9 -39.68 51.84 -11.45
C LEU A 9 -39.84 52.70 -12.71
N ASN A 10 -40.46 52.17 -13.78
CA ASN A 10 -40.78 52.90 -15.00
C ASN A 10 -42.28 53.25 -15.11
N GLN A 11 -43.09 52.90 -14.11
CA GLN A 11 -44.55 53.11 -14.13
C GLN A 11 -44.92 54.25 -13.17
N PRO A 12 -45.84 55.17 -13.55
CA PRO A 12 -46.36 56.18 -12.63
C PRO A 12 -47.22 55.53 -11.54
N ALA A 13 -47.29 56.15 -10.37
CA ALA A 13 -48.10 55.67 -9.26
C ALA A 13 -49.62 55.75 -9.59
N PRO A 14 -50.45 54.78 -9.18
CA PRO A 14 -51.90 54.84 -9.39
C PRO A 14 -52.54 56.01 -8.64
N GLU A 15 -53.41 56.77 -9.31
CA GLU A 15 -53.92 58.09 -8.88
C GLU A 15 -54.66 58.12 -7.54
N ASN A 16 -55.08 56.97 -7.00
CA ASN A 16 -55.79 56.84 -5.72
C ASN A 16 -55.03 56.01 -4.66
N TYR A 17 -53.74 55.74 -4.85
CA TYR A 17 -52.95 54.93 -3.90
C TYR A 17 -52.25 55.78 -2.83
N VAL A 18 -52.76 55.75 -1.60
CA VAL A 18 -52.12 56.40 -0.42
C VAL A 18 -51.07 55.45 0.17
N ALA A 19 -49.79 55.84 0.11
CA ALA A 19 -48.65 54.93 0.31
C ALA A 19 -48.61 54.19 1.66
N GLY A 20 -49.03 54.82 2.77
CA GLY A 20 -49.10 54.18 4.08
C GLY A 20 -50.31 53.25 4.23
N LEU A 21 -51.51 53.78 3.96
CA LEU A 21 -52.78 53.07 4.16
C LEU A 21 -52.98 51.93 3.14
N GLY A 22 -52.65 52.17 1.86
CA GLY A 22 -52.72 51.18 0.79
C GLY A 22 -51.69 50.04 0.91
N ARG A 23 -50.64 50.24 1.72
CA ARG A 23 -49.69 49.19 2.13
C ARG A 23 -50.23 48.32 3.29
N GLY A 24 -51.34 48.71 3.91
CA GLY A 24 -51.88 48.06 5.11
C GLY A 24 -51.05 48.30 6.37
N ALA A 25 -50.24 49.36 6.41
CA ALA A 25 -49.41 49.69 7.57
C ALA A 25 -50.23 50.49 8.61
N THR A 26 -50.23 50.03 9.86
CA THR A 26 -50.86 50.71 11.00
C THR A 26 -49.80 51.10 12.04
N GLY A 27 -49.85 52.35 12.52
CA GLY A 27 -48.96 52.83 13.59
C GLY A 27 -49.26 52.16 14.93
N PHE A 28 -48.22 51.92 15.72
CA PHE A 28 -48.30 51.32 17.05
C PHE A 28 -48.57 52.40 18.12
N THR A 29 -49.85 52.60 18.47
CA THR A 29 -50.25 53.54 19.53
C THR A 29 -49.87 53.02 20.92
N THR A 30 -49.31 53.89 21.75
CA THR A 30 -49.12 53.62 23.19
C THR A 30 -49.94 54.59 24.03
N ARG A 31 -49.92 54.44 25.35
CA ARG A 31 -51.01 54.90 26.24
C ARG A 31 -51.06 56.41 26.50
N SER A 32 -50.24 57.20 25.81
CA SER A 32 -50.14 58.66 25.86
C SER A 32 -51.22 59.38 25.04
N ASP A 33 -51.70 58.76 23.95
CA ASP A 33 -52.29 59.50 22.81
C ASP A 33 -53.78 59.85 22.99
N LEU A 34 -54.28 59.81 24.24
CA LEU A 34 -55.67 60.11 24.63
C LEU A 34 -55.82 61.55 25.12
N GLY A 35 -55.50 62.52 24.25
CA GLY A 35 -55.68 63.95 24.50
C GLY A 35 -55.91 64.74 23.20
N PRO A 36 -57.04 65.46 23.04
CA PRO A 36 -57.38 66.09 21.76
C PRO A 36 -56.83 67.51 21.64
N ALA A 37 -55.80 67.69 20.82
CA ALA A 37 -55.47 68.95 20.16
C ALA A 37 -55.50 68.72 18.64
N ARG A 38 -55.93 69.74 17.87
CA ARG A 38 -56.31 69.59 16.46
C ARG A 38 -55.44 70.49 15.59
N GLU A 39 -54.51 69.88 14.86
CA GLU A 39 -53.59 70.61 13.97
C GLU A 39 -54.34 71.31 12.81
N GLY A 40 -53.74 72.41 12.33
CA GLY A 40 -54.34 73.28 11.32
C GLY A 40 -54.05 72.86 9.87
N PRO A 41 -54.76 73.42 8.88
CA PRO A 41 -54.54 73.13 7.46
C PRO A 41 -53.18 73.65 6.94
N THR A 42 -52.59 72.93 6.00
CA THR A 42 -51.28 73.25 5.40
C THR A 42 -51.32 74.49 4.48
N PRO A 43 -50.19 75.21 4.31
CA PRO A 43 -50.15 76.49 3.57
C PRO A 43 -50.62 76.38 2.11
N GLU A 44 -50.42 75.24 1.44
CA GLU A 44 -50.92 75.01 0.08
C GLU A 44 -52.45 75.12 -0.02
N GLN A 45 -53.18 74.62 0.99
CA GLN A 45 -54.64 74.68 1.03
C GLN A 45 -55.12 76.13 1.23
N ILE A 46 -54.35 76.94 1.96
CA ILE A 46 -54.63 78.35 2.20
C ILE A 46 -54.39 79.17 0.91
N GLN A 47 -53.29 78.94 0.19
CA GLN A 47 -53.07 79.57 -1.12
C GLN A 47 -54.15 79.17 -2.14
N ALA A 48 -54.54 77.89 -2.19
CA ALA A 48 -55.62 77.43 -3.08
C ALA A 48 -56.98 78.07 -2.74
N ALA A 49 -57.28 78.29 -1.46
CA ALA A 49 -58.49 78.98 -1.01
C ALA A 49 -58.46 80.47 -1.35
N LEU A 50 -57.33 81.15 -1.15
CA LEU A 50 -57.15 82.57 -1.50
C LEU A 50 -57.23 82.79 -3.02
N ALA A 51 -56.62 81.93 -3.83
CA ALA A 51 -56.69 81.98 -5.28
C ALA A 51 -58.13 81.83 -5.81
N LYS A 52 -58.91 80.88 -5.26
CA LYS A 52 -60.34 80.75 -5.56
C LYS A 52 -61.16 81.96 -5.11
N ARG A 53 -60.83 82.57 -3.96
CA ARG A 53 -61.52 83.76 -3.46
C ARG A 53 -61.22 85.01 -4.31
N ALA A 54 -60.00 85.17 -4.81
CA ALA A 54 -59.65 86.23 -5.76
C ALA A 54 -60.41 86.08 -7.09
N GLN A 55 -60.49 84.86 -7.64
CA GLN A 55 -61.26 84.57 -8.85
C GLN A 55 -62.77 84.85 -8.69
N LEU A 56 -63.34 84.66 -7.50
CA LEU A 56 -64.73 85.01 -7.19
C LEU A 56 -64.99 86.52 -6.97
N LEU A 57 -63.93 87.32 -6.77
CA LEU A 57 -64.02 88.76 -6.49
C LEU A 57 -63.49 89.65 -7.64
N GLY A 58 -63.03 89.07 -8.74
CA GLY A 58 -62.65 89.82 -9.95
C GLY A 58 -61.38 90.66 -9.85
N ALA A 59 -60.52 90.38 -8.85
CA ALA A 59 -59.26 91.10 -8.62
C ALA A 59 -58.04 90.18 -8.85
N ALA A 60 -56.91 90.78 -9.26
CA ALA A 60 -55.67 90.04 -9.46
C ALA A 60 -55.01 89.67 -8.11
N PRO A 61 -54.46 88.44 -7.96
CA PRO A 61 -53.79 88.04 -6.72
C PRO A 61 -52.42 88.75 -6.56
N PRO A 62 -52.04 89.19 -5.35
CA PRO A 62 -50.77 89.90 -5.12
C PRO A 62 -49.53 89.05 -5.42
N THR A 63 -48.57 89.63 -6.13
CA THR A 63 -47.30 88.98 -6.55
C THR A 63 -46.12 89.43 -5.69
N ALA A 64 -46.23 89.26 -4.36
CA ALA A 64 -45.32 89.87 -3.38
C ALA A 64 -44.46 88.88 -2.56
N TYR A 65 -44.33 87.61 -2.95
CA TYR A 65 -43.21 86.76 -2.55
C TYR A 65 -42.75 85.87 -3.73
N GLY A 66 -41.44 85.85 -3.98
CA GLY A 66 -40.86 85.36 -5.23
C GLY A 66 -40.74 83.84 -5.33
N ALA A 67 -41.66 83.19 -6.04
CA ALA A 67 -41.61 81.75 -6.31
C ALA A 67 -40.52 81.36 -7.33
N GLY A 68 -39.28 81.21 -6.86
CA GLY A 68 -38.18 80.61 -7.61
C GLY A 68 -38.37 79.10 -7.79
N ARG A 69 -38.59 78.64 -9.03
CA ARG A 69 -38.90 77.24 -9.34
C ARG A 69 -37.62 76.45 -9.62
N GLU A 70 -37.19 75.58 -8.70
CA GLU A 70 -36.18 74.56 -8.97
C GLU A 70 -36.71 73.14 -8.74
N LYS A 71 -36.29 72.19 -9.59
CA LYS A 71 -36.71 70.77 -9.53
C LYS A 71 -35.63 69.98 -8.78
N GLY A 72 -35.85 69.72 -7.50
CA GLY A 72 -34.78 69.31 -6.57
C GLY A 72 -34.81 67.89 -5.98
N ARG A 73 -35.91 67.12 -6.09
CA ARG A 73 -36.07 65.71 -5.63
C ARG A 73 -35.67 65.43 -4.17
N GLU A 74 -36.65 65.15 -3.31
CA GLU A 74 -36.41 64.72 -1.93
C GLU A 74 -35.57 63.42 -1.89
N GLU A 75 -34.45 63.42 -1.15
CA GLU A 75 -33.70 62.20 -0.79
C GLU A 75 -32.74 62.45 0.41
N LYS A 76 -33.20 63.16 1.48
CA LYS A 76 -32.42 63.36 2.73
C LYS A 76 -33.20 63.84 3.99
N GLU A 77 -34.41 63.34 4.23
CA GLU A 77 -35.21 63.70 5.43
C GLU A 77 -34.62 63.25 6.79
N GLU A 78 -33.48 62.53 6.80
CA GLU A 78 -32.79 62.06 8.03
C GLU A 78 -31.55 62.90 8.43
N GLU A 79 -31.29 64.03 7.78
CA GLU A 79 -30.20 64.97 8.17
C GLU A 79 -30.68 66.38 8.55
N GLU A 80 -31.96 66.71 8.34
CA GLU A 80 -32.47 68.06 8.57
C GLU A 80 -32.86 68.38 10.03
N GLU A 81 -32.74 67.45 10.99
CA GLU A 81 -33.06 67.72 12.40
C GLU A 81 -31.94 68.51 13.12
N ASP A 82 -30.66 68.24 12.82
CA ASP A 82 -29.53 68.92 13.48
C ASP A 82 -29.28 70.35 12.93
N ASP A 83 -29.39 70.56 11.61
CA ASP A 83 -29.26 71.91 11.00
C ASP A 83 -30.45 72.83 11.36
N ARG A 84 -31.51 72.28 11.95
CA ARG A 84 -32.67 73.03 12.49
C ARG A 84 -32.37 73.71 13.83
N PHE A 85 -31.24 73.42 14.49
CA PHE A 85 -30.89 73.92 15.82
C PHE A 85 -29.79 75.02 15.76
N GLN A 86 -30.14 76.18 15.19
CA GLN A 86 -29.33 77.41 15.30
C GLN A 86 -29.90 78.37 16.36
N ASP A 87 -29.12 79.38 16.78
CA ASP A 87 -29.42 80.21 17.95
C ASP A 87 -30.84 80.82 17.95
N PRO A 88 -31.59 80.79 19.08
CA PRO A 88 -32.96 81.32 19.18
C PRO A 88 -33.13 82.80 18.80
N ASP A 89 -32.06 83.60 18.88
CA ASP A 89 -32.07 85.00 18.45
C ASP A 89 -32.13 85.16 16.90
N ASN A 90 -32.07 84.07 16.14
CA ASN A 90 -31.99 84.05 14.68
C ASN A 90 -33.17 83.31 14.00
N GLU A 91 -34.30 83.13 14.70
CA GLU A 91 -35.54 82.55 14.13
C GLU A 91 -36.22 83.53 13.13
N VAL A 92 -35.76 83.53 11.87
CA VAL A 92 -36.30 84.42 10.83
C VAL A 92 -37.67 83.95 10.35
N GLY A 93 -38.71 84.78 10.54
CA GLY A 93 -39.99 84.65 9.85
C GLY A 93 -41.23 84.33 10.69
N LEU A 94 -41.14 84.27 12.03
CA LEU A 94 -42.29 83.97 12.91
C LEU A 94 -43.55 84.82 12.61
N PHE A 95 -43.36 86.11 12.29
CA PHE A 95 -44.47 87.04 12.05
C PHE A 95 -45.09 86.96 10.64
N ALA A 96 -44.53 86.15 9.73
CA ALA A 96 -44.98 86.04 8.34
C ALA A 96 -46.38 85.40 8.14
N TYR A 97 -47.01 84.94 9.22
CA TYR A 97 -48.33 84.26 9.21
C TYR A 97 -49.47 85.11 9.81
N GLY A 98 -49.21 86.38 10.13
CA GLY A 98 -50.26 87.32 10.56
C GLY A 98 -51.22 87.74 9.43
N GLN A 99 -52.23 88.54 9.78
CA GLN A 99 -52.81 89.45 8.80
C GLN A 99 -51.77 90.54 8.54
N PHE A 100 -51.36 90.69 7.28
CA PHE A 100 -50.31 91.62 6.85
C PHE A 100 -50.95 92.54 5.81
N ASP A 101 -51.11 93.79 6.18
CA ASP A 101 -51.93 94.77 5.46
C ASP A 101 -51.04 95.76 4.69
N GLN A 102 -51.65 96.62 3.86
CA GLN A 102 -50.89 97.59 3.04
C GLN A 102 -50.12 98.61 3.88
N GLU A 103 -50.52 98.84 5.13
CA GLU A 103 -49.80 99.71 6.08
C GLU A 103 -48.51 99.04 6.59
N ASP A 104 -48.51 97.71 6.82
CA ASP A 104 -47.30 96.95 7.18
C ASP A 104 -46.31 96.92 6.00
N ASP A 105 -46.83 96.72 4.79
CA ASP A 105 -46.05 96.72 3.54
C ASP A 105 -45.39 98.09 3.26
N GLU A 106 -45.94 99.19 3.79
CA GLU A 106 -45.30 100.52 3.79
C GLU A 106 -44.36 100.75 4.99
N ALA A 107 -44.72 100.25 6.18
CA ALA A 107 -43.89 100.32 7.38
C ALA A 107 -42.54 99.59 7.17
N ASP A 108 -42.55 98.36 6.65
CA ASP A 108 -41.34 97.59 6.35
C ASP A 108 -40.46 98.27 5.29
N ARG A 109 -41.06 98.94 4.30
CA ARG A 109 -40.31 99.78 3.34
C ARG A 109 -39.62 100.96 4.04
N ILE A 110 -40.28 101.61 4.99
CA ILE A 110 -39.71 102.72 5.77
C ILE A 110 -38.61 102.22 6.71
N TYR A 111 -38.83 101.13 7.45
CA TYR A 111 -37.80 100.53 8.32
C TYR A 111 -36.57 100.09 7.52
N LYS A 112 -36.77 99.47 6.36
CA LYS A 112 -35.67 99.09 5.45
C LYS A 112 -34.90 100.31 4.90
N GLU A 113 -35.57 101.42 4.60
CA GLU A 113 -34.86 102.67 4.25
C GLU A 113 -34.06 103.21 5.46
N VAL A 114 -34.63 103.14 6.67
CA VAL A 114 -33.94 103.53 7.92
C VAL A 114 -32.70 102.67 8.16
N ASP A 115 -32.79 101.34 8.02
CA ASP A 115 -31.65 100.45 8.18
C ASP A 115 -30.59 100.68 7.11
N GLU A 116 -30.97 100.82 5.84
CA GLU A 116 -30.03 101.24 4.80
C GLU A 116 -29.34 102.58 5.14
N LYS A 117 -30.06 103.53 5.74
CA LYS A 117 -29.57 104.87 6.13
C LYS A 117 -28.72 104.87 7.39
N MET A 118 -28.94 103.91 8.29
CA MET A 118 -28.04 103.60 9.40
C MET A 118 -26.75 102.96 8.87
N ASP A 119 -26.86 102.01 7.96
CA ASP A 119 -25.73 101.28 7.42
C ASP A 119 -24.86 102.13 6.49
N LYS A 120 -25.48 103.02 5.68
CA LYS A 120 -24.79 104.05 4.85
C LYS A 120 -23.78 104.90 5.63
N ARG A 121 -23.89 104.99 6.97
CA ARG A 121 -22.90 105.67 7.86
C ARG A 121 -21.53 104.98 7.93
N ARG A 122 -21.42 103.68 7.62
CA ARG A 122 -20.16 102.92 7.58
C ARG A 122 -19.98 102.00 6.38
N LYS A 123 -21.04 101.74 5.60
CA LYS A 123 -21.11 100.79 4.47
C LYS A 123 -19.86 100.78 3.59
N ALA A 124 -19.50 101.91 2.97
CA ALA A 124 -18.35 102.01 2.07
C ALA A 124 -17.00 101.59 2.71
N ARG A 125 -16.82 101.78 4.02
CA ARG A 125 -15.59 101.39 4.73
C ARG A 125 -15.63 99.95 5.26
N ARG A 126 -16.83 99.41 5.52
CA ARG A 126 -17.06 98.00 5.85
C ARG A 126 -16.86 97.12 4.61
N GLU A 127 -17.58 97.41 3.53
CA GLU A 127 -17.54 96.68 2.26
C GLU A 127 -16.16 96.69 1.60
N ALA A 128 -15.40 97.79 1.72
CA ALA A 128 -14.03 97.84 1.20
C ALA A 128 -13.08 96.90 1.97
N ARG A 129 -13.24 96.82 3.30
CA ARG A 129 -12.45 95.92 4.15
C ARG A 129 -12.84 94.46 3.91
N GLU A 130 -14.13 94.14 3.96
CA GLU A 130 -14.64 92.77 3.75
C GLU A 130 -14.25 92.22 2.37
N ARG A 131 -14.21 93.08 1.34
CA ARG A 131 -13.76 92.73 0.00
C ARG A 131 -12.25 92.44 -0.04
N GLN A 132 -11.42 93.28 0.58
CA GLN A 132 -9.98 93.02 0.69
C GLN A 132 -9.66 91.76 1.51
N GLU A 133 -10.38 91.53 2.61
CA GLU A 133 -10.23 90.31 3.43
C GLU A 133 -10.68 89.06 2.66
N ARG A 134 -11.75 89.15 1.84
CA ARG A 134 -12.17 88.06 0.95
C ARG A 134 -11.18 87.79 -0.17
N GLU A 135 -10.68 88.82 -0.85
CA GLU A 135 -9.66 88.70 -1.90
C GLU A 135 -8.34 88.13 -1.36
N GLU A 136 -7.89 88.58 -0.19
CA GLU A 136 -6.73 87.99 0.53
C GLU A 136 -6.96 86.53 0.91
N TYR A 137 -8.17 86.17 1.36
CA TYR A 137 -8.54 84.81 1.75
C TYR A 137 -8.60 83.87 0.54
N GLU A 138 -9.28 84.27 -0.54
CA GLU A 138 -9.37 83.48 -1.78
C GLU A 138 -8.00 83.32 -2.48
N ARG A 139 -7.08 84.30 -2.34
CA ARG A 139 -5.69 84.17 -2.82
C ARG A 139 -4.85 83.18 -1.98
N LYS A 140 -5.09 83.08 -0.67
CA LYS A 140 -4.36 82.17 0.23
C LYS A 140 -4.93 80.75 0.20
N ASN A 141 -6.26 80.64 0.23
CA ASN A 141 -7.03 79.39 0.26
C ASN A 141 -8.00 79.31 -0.92
N PRO A 142 -7.52 79.23 -2.18
CA PRO A 142 -8.40 79.02 -3.33
C PRO A 142 -9.13 77.68 -3.18
N LYS A 143 -10.43 77.65 -3.45
CA LYS A 143 -11.26 76.44 -3.37
C LYS A 143 -10.74 75.40 -4.37
N ILE A 144 -10.94 74.10 -4.09
CA ILE A 144 -10.48 73.00 -4.97
C ILE A 144 -10.94 73.20 -6.43
N GLN A 145 -12.18 73.65 -6.65
CA GLN A 145 -12.70 73.95 -7.99
C GLN A 145 -11.97 75.11 -8.71
N GLN A 146 -11.38 76.05 -7.97
CA GLN A 146 -10.53 77.13 -8.49
C GLN A 146 -9.11 76.62 -8.77
N GLN A 147 -8.55 75.76 -7.90
CA GLN A 147 -7.23 75.14 -8.08
C GLN A 147 -7.15 74.27 -9.35
N PHE A 148 -8.25 73.64 -9.75
CA PHE A 148 -8.36 72.84 -10.98
C PHE A 148 -9.08 73.59 -12.13
N ALA A 149 -9.28 74.91 -12.03
CA ALA A 149 -10.05 75.67 -13.04
C ALA A 149 -9.32 75.82 -14.39
N ASP A 150 -7.99 75.82 -14.37
CA ASP A 150 -7.12 75.79 -15.55
C ASP A 150 -7.13 74.41 -16.23
N LEU A 151 -6.98 73.34 -15.45
CA LEU A 151 -7.08 71.95 -15.92
C LEU A 151 -8.48 71.60 -16.44
N LYS A 152 -9.54 72.17 -15.82
CA LYS A 152 -10.91 72.06 -16.34
C LYS A 152 -11.12 72.82 -17.66
N ARG A 153 -10.32 73.87 -17.93
CA ARG A 153 -10.31 74.55 -19.24
C ARG A 153 -9.47 73.78 -20.26
N SER A 154 -8.33 73.18 -19.89
CA SER A 154 -7.54 72.38 -20.83
C SER A 154 -8.26 71.08 -21.25
N LEU A 155 -9.08 70.49 -20.38
CA LEU A 155 -9.98 69.38 -20.71
C LEU A 155 -10.98 69.70 -21.84
N ALA A 156 -11.28 70.98 -22.11
CA ALA A 156 -12.12 71.37 -23.24
C ALA A 156 -11.40 71.25 -24.62
N SER A 157 -10.11 70.90 -24.64
CA SER A 157 -9.37 70.56 -25.87
C SER A 157 -9.45 69.08 -26.27
N VAL A 158 -10.00 68.23 -25.39
CA VAL A 158 -10.18 66.79 -25.62
C VAL A 158 -11.43 66.57 -26.49
N SER A 159 -11.29 65.89 -27.63
CA SER A 159 -12.40 65.69 -28.58
C SER A 159 -13.44 64.69 -28.06
N GLU A 160 -14.68 64.75 -28.55
CA GLU A 160 -15.73 63.78 -28.20
C GLU A 160 -15.32 62.34 -28.57
N GLU A 161 -14.53 62.15 -29.63
CA GLU A 161 -13.94 60.83 -29.96
C GLU A 161 -12.95 60.35 -28.89
N GLN A 162 -12.17 61.24 -28.29
CA GLN A 162 -11.26 60.89 -27.18
C GLN A 162 -12.03 60.62 -25.89
N TRP A 163 -13.12 61.34 -25.62
CA TRP A 163 -14.04 61.04 -24.51
C TRP A 163 -14.74 59.68 -24.70
N ALA A 164 -15.18 59.35 -25.92
CA ALA A 164 -15.82 58.08 -26.24
C ALA A 164 -14.85 56.87 -26.20
N ASN A 165 -13.55 57.11 -26.43
CA ASN A 165 -12.51 56.08 -26.37
C ASN A 165 -11.80 55.99 -25.00
N LEU A 166 -12.32 56.62 -23.94
CA LEU A 166 -11.82 56.42 -22.58
C LEU A 166 -11.98 54.94 -22.16
N PRO A 167 -10.89 54.23 -21.79
CA PRO A 167 -10.98 52.84 -21.39
C PRO A 167 -11.78 52.67 -20.08
N GLU A 168 -12.72 51.71 -20.06
CA GLU A 168 -13.32 51.26 -18.80
C GLU A 168 -12.27 50.66 -17.85
N VAL A 169 -12.57 50.65 -16.55
CA VAL A 169 -11.67 50.19 -15.48
C VAL A 169 -11.46 48.67 -15.47
N GLY A 170 -10.62 48.18 -16.39
CA GLY A 170 -10.17 46.80 -16.43
C GLY A 170 -9.42 46.38 -15.15
N ASP A 171 -9.70 45.19 -14.64
CA ASP A 171 -9.08 44.65 -13.41
C ASP A 171 -7.63 44.18 -13.65
N LEU A 172 -6.74 45.16 -13.88
CA LEU A 172 -5.29 45.00 -14.08
C LEU A 172 -4.59 44.20 -12.95
N THR A 173 -5.21 44.11 -11.78
CA THR A 173 -4.68 43.38 -10.61
C THR A 173 -5.28 41.99 -10.42
N GLY A 174 -6.29 41.60 -11.22
CA GLY A 174 -7.04 40.35 -11.06
C GLY A 174 -7.68 40.17 -9.68
N LYS A 175 -7.99 41.26 -8.98
CA LYS A 175 -8.49 41.25 -7.59
C LYS A 175 -9.91 40.68 -7.50
N ASN A 176 -10.75 40.95 -8.50
CA ASN A 176 -12.11 40.43 -8.59
C ASN A 176 -12.11 38.92 -8.92
N ARG A 177 -11.13 38.44 -9.72
CA ARG A 177 -10.91 37.00 -9.95
C ARG A 177 -10.53 36.27 -8.66
N ARG A 178 -9.61 36.83 -7.87
CA ARG A 178 -9.21 36.28 -6.56
C ARG A 178 -10.37 36.28 -5.56
N ALA A 179 -11.13 37.37 -5.47
CA ALA A 179 -12.32 37.44 -4.61
C ALA A 179 -13.35 36.34 -4.93
N ARG A 180 -13.70 36.16 -6.21
CA ARG A 180 -14.60 35.07 -6.66
C ARG A 180 -14.07 33.66 -6.41
N GLN A 181 -12.75 33.47 -6.40
CA GLN A 181 -12.12 32.18 -6.12
C GLN A 181 -12.17 31.85 -4.62
N ASN A 182 -11.92 32.82 -3.74
CA ASN A 182 -12.05 32.64 -2.29
C ASN A 182 -13.50 32.39 -1.87
N LEU A 183 -14.47 33.11 -2.45
CA LEU A 183 -15.91 32.96 -2.14
C LEU A 183 -16.50 31.58 -2.54
N ARG A 184 -15.73 30.72 -3.22
CA ARG A 184 -16.14 29.36 -3.60
C ARG A 184 -15.44 28.25 -2.81
N GLN A 185 -14.60 28.59 -1.83
CA GLN A 185 -13.93 27.59 -1.00
C GLN A 185 -14.91 26.99 0.02
N ARG A 186 -15.23 25.70 -0.14
CA ARG A 186 -15.76 24.88 0.96
C ARG A 186 -14.59 24.31 1.73
N PHE A 187 -14.56 24.56 3.04
CA PHE A 187 -13.62 23.89 3.93
C PHE A 187 -14.08 22.45 4.19
N TYR A 188 -13.15 21.52 4.13
CA TYR A 188 -13.30 20.17 4.67
C TYR A 188 -12.41 20.06 5.91
N ALA A 189 -12.73 19.13 6.82
CA ALA A 189 -11.80 18.78 7.89
C ALA A 189 -10.48 18.28 7.27
N VAL A 190 -9.35 18.82 7.72
CA VAL A 190 -8.02 18.42 7.26
C VAL A 190 -7.73 17.01 7.80
N PRO A 191 -7.40 16.02 6.95
CA PRO A 191 -7.02 14.69 7.44
C PRO A 191 -5.74 14.74 8.26
N ASP A 192 -5.66 13.98 9.35
CA ASP A 192 -4.53 14.00 10.30
C ASP A 192 -3.18 13.70 9.64
N SER A 193 -3.16 12.98 8.51
CA SER A 193 -1.96 12.77 7.69
C SER A 193 -1.30 14.06 7.19
N VAL A 194 -2.07 15.13 6.98
CA VAL A 194 -1.55 16.44 6.58
C VAL A 194 -0.93 17.14 7.79
N ILE A 195 -1.56 17.01 8.97
CA ILE A 195 -1.02 17.55 10.24
C ILE A 195 0.30 16.84 10.59
N ALA A 196 0.39 15.52 10.38
CA ALA A 196 1.64 14.77 10.47
C ALA A 196 2.71 15.33 9.51
N SER A 197 2.40 15.50 8.22
CA SER A 197 3.37 16.07 7.27
C SER A 197 3.82 17.50 7.60
N ALA A 198 3.01 18.28 8.32
CA ALA A 198 3.35 19.62 8.78
C ALA A 198 4.21 19.64 10.07
N ARG A 199 4.10 18.60 10.92
CA ARG A 199 5.07 18.33 12.01
C ARG A 199 6.45 18.06 11.44
N ASP A 200 6.52 17.28 10.36
CA ASP A 200 7.78 16.93 9.71
C ASP A 200 8.39 18.13 8.95
N SER A 201 7.57 18.94 8.29
CA SER A 201 8.05 20.09 7.49
C SER A 201 8.46 21.34 8.29
N THR A 202 8.45 21.29 9.63
CA THR A 202 8.80 22.46 10.48
C THR A 202 10.17 22.36 11.14
N GLN A 203 10.98 21.35 10.82
CA GLN A 203 12.39 21.28 11.24
C GLN A 203 13.36 21.80 10.18
N PHE A 204 13.78 23.06 10.37
CA PHE A 204 14.90 23.78 9.75
C PHE A 204 14.88 24.07 8.24
N GLU A 205 14.70 25.37 7.94
CA GLU A 205 15.61 26.07 7.04
C GLU A 205 15.89 27.48 7.61
N THR A 206 17.12 27.72 8.10
CA THR A 206 17.56 29.01 8.64
C THR A 206 18.88 29.45 8.00
N THR A 207 18.85 29.61 6.68
CA THR A 207 19.94 30.19 5.88
C THR A 207 19.44 31.42 5.16
N ILE A 208 19.96 32.59 5.52
CA ILE A 208 19.70 33.83 4.79
C ILE A 208 20.48 33.76 3.47
N ALA A 209 19.76 33.62 2.36
CA ALA A 209 20.33 33.69 1.01
C ALA A 209 20.43 35.16 0.58
N ASP A 210 21.63 35.72 0.67
CA ASP A 210 21.98 37.03 0.12
C ASP A 210 22.54 36.86 -1.30
N ASP A 211 21.68 37.04 -2.31
CA ASP A 211 22.10 37.20 -3.72
C ASP A 211 21.09 38.06 -4.49
N GLY A 212 21.30 39.37 -4.48
CA GLY A 212 20.45 40.36 -5.15
C GLY A 212 20.85 40.61 -6.60
N THR A 213 20.42 39.76 -7.53
CA THR A 213 20.66 39.98 -8.97
C THR A 213 19.61 40.90 -9.60
N GLN A 214 20.05 42.08 -10.04
CA GLN A 214 19.22 43.06 -10.74
C GLN A 214 18.86 42.61 -12.16
N THR A 215 17.67 42.98 -12.64
CA THR A 215 17.31 42.94 -14.06
C THR A 215 17.26 44.35 -14.62
N ASP A 216 18.26 44.76 -15.39
CA ASP A 216 18.34 46.11 -15.98
C ASP A 216 17.19 46.41 -16.95
N VAL A 217 16.56 47.58 -16.76
CA VAL A 217 15.63 48.17 -17.73
C VAL A 217 16.43 49.08 -18.66
N ARG A 218 16.43 48.77 -19.96
CA ARG A 218 17.04 49.65 -20.98
C ARG A 218 16.06 50.74 -21.41
N GLY A 219 16.49 52.01 -21.27
CA GLY A 219 16.10 53.07 -22.19
C GLY A 219 15.38 54.29 -21.60
N ALA A 220 16.15 55.27 -21.12
CA ALA A 220 15.90 56.71 -21.30
C ALA A 220 17.21 57.48 -21.09
N GLU A 221 17.40 58.58 -21.81
CA GLU A 221 18.67 59.32 -21.86
C GLU A 221 18.87 60.26 -20.66
N ALA A 222 20.04 60.21 -20.04
CA ALA A 222 20.58 61.29 -19.21
C ALA A 222 22.12 61.20 -19.20
N ASP A 223 22.80 62.31 -19.50
CA ASP A 223 24.28 62.39 -19.51
C ASP A 223 24.82 62.69 -18.11
N GLY A 224 25.99 62.14 -17.77
CA GLY A 224 26.62 62.32 -16.45
C GLY A 224 27.52 61.17 -16.01
N THR A 225 28.80 61.44 -15.80
CA THR A 225 29.80 60.44 -15.38
C THR A 225 29.79 60.17 -13.88
N ILE A 226 29.51 58.93 -13.49
CA ILE A 226 29.72 58.41 -12.12
C ILE A 226 30.43 57.05 -12.16
N THR A 227 31.37 56.83 -11.23
CA THR A 227 32.18 55.61 -11.14
C THR A 227 31.69 54.73 -9.99
N ASN A 228 31.47 53.43 -10.25
CA ASN A 228 30.98 52.52 -9.22
C ASN A 228 32.11 52.03 -8.31
N PHE A 229 32.12 52.49 -7.06
CA PHE A 229 33.12 52.09 -6.06
C PHE A 229 32.88 50.66 -5.52
N ALA A 230 31.67 50.11 -5.64
CA ALA A 230 31.35 48.76 -5.15
C ALA A 230 32.12 47.68 -5.91
N ASP A 231 32.22 47.78 -7.24
CA ASP A 231 32.98 46.81 -8.04
C ASP A 231 34.47 46.83 -7.71
N ILE A 232 35.01 48.01 -7.41
CA ILE A 232 36.41 48.20 -7.02
C ILE A 232 36.69 47.61 -5.64
N SER A 233 35.76 47.71 -4.67
CA SER A 233 35.91 47.04 -3.37
C SER A 233 35.80 45.53 -3.48
N ALA A 234 34.79 45.01 -4.19
CA ALA A 234 34.61 43.58 -4.42
C ALA A 234 35.79 42.94 -5.19
N ALA A 235 36.41 43.67 -6.13
CA ALA A 235 37.63 43.24 -6.79
C ALA A 235 38.83 43.20 -5.83
N ARG A 236 38.98 44.21 -4.95
CA ARG A 236 40.04 44.24 -3.93
C ARG A 236 39.89 43.11 -2.91
N ASP A 237 38.69 42.82 -2.43
CA ASP A 237 38.46 41.72 -1.49
C ASP A 237 38.71 40.35 -2.11
N LYS A 238 38.37 40.15 -3.40
CA LYS A 238 38.75 38.94 -4.15
C LYS A 238 40.28 38.79 -4.26
N VAL A 239 41.01 39.87 -4.53
CA VAL A 239 42.48 39.87 -4.55
C VAL A 239 43.08 39.66 -3.15
N LEU A 240 42.48 40.23 -2.10
CA LEU A 240 42.89 40.03 -0.71
C LEU A 240 42.69 38.56 -0.30
N LYS A 241 41.54 37.96 -0.63
CA LYS A 241 41.24 36.56 -0.37
C LYS A 241 42.19 35.61 -1.10
N VAL A 242 42.47 35.86 -2.39
CA VAL A 242 43.48 35.10 -3.14
C VAL A 242 44.87 35.24 -2.52
N ARG A 243 45.24 36.41 -1.97
CA ARG A 243 46.52 36.59 -1.25
C ARG A 243 46.53 35.94 0.14
N LEU A 244 45.41 35.85 0.83
CA LEU A 244 45.26 35.08 2.07
C LEU A 244 45.36 33.58 1.80
N ASP A 245 44.69 33.08 0.75
CA ASP A 245 44.80 31.68 0.29
C ASP A 245 46.22 31.35 -0.19
N GLN A 246 46.91 32.30 -0.86
CA GLN A 246 48.33 32.15 -1.21
C GLN A 246 49.26 32.22 0.00
N ALA A 247 48.97 33.05 1.02
CA ALA A 247 49.75 33.09 2.26
C ALA A 247 49.60 31.78 3.06
N ALA A 248 48.37 31.26 3.15
CA ALA A 248 48.07 29.98 3.79
C ALA A 248 48.70 28.77 3.07
N ARG A 249 49.03 28.90 1.77
CA ARG A 249 49.72 27.89 0.96
C ARG A 249 51.21 28.19 0.71
N GLY A 250 51.70 29.35 1.18
CA GLY A 250 52.95 29.96 0.71
C GLY A 250 54.06 30.04 1.75
N SER A 251 53.78 29.71 3.02
CA SER A 251 54.84 29.37 3.97
C SER A 251 55.36 27.96 3.69
N THR A 252 56.66 27.75 3.94
CA THR A 252 57.34 26.47 3.76
C THR A 252 56.75 25.35 4.61
N ALA A 253 57.00 24.10 4.19
CA ALA A 253 56.36 22.88 4.71
C ALA A 253 56.42 22.68 6.25
N ASP A 254 55.56 21.76 6.70
CA ASP A 254 55.62 21.06 8.00
C ASP A 254 55.35 21.87 9.29
N SER A 255 54.54 22.95 9.23
CA SER A 255 54.14 23.69 10.45
C SER A 255 52.68 24.15 10.56
N SER A 256 51.80 23.88 9.58
CA SER A 256 50.38 24.27 9.61
C SER A 256 49.38 23.09 9.49
N SER A 257 49.86 21.85 9.41
CA SER A 257 49.05 20.65 9.18
C SER A 257 48.11 20.22 10.32
N GLY A 258 48.16 20.88 11.48
CA GLY A 258 47.41 20.51 12.68
C GLY A 258 46.33 21.52 13.16
N SER A 259 46.24 22.72 12.59
CA SER A 259 45.35 23.79 13.10
C SER A 259 43.99 23.89 12.41
N ALA A 260 43.80 23.22 11.27
CA ALA A 260 42.58 23.27 10.47
C ALA A 260 41.92 21.88 10.35
N THR A 261 41.31 21.39 11.43
CA THR A 261 40.53 20.14 11.46
C THR A 261 39.19 20.30 10.74
N ASN A 262 39.23 20.41 9.41
CA ASN A 262 38.04 20.52 8.57
C ASN A 262 37.35 19.15 8.45
N ILE A 263 36.34 18.93 9.30
CA ILE A 263 35.47 17.74 9.24
C ILE A 263 34.52 17.90 8.05
N ASP A 264 34.39 16.87 7.20
CA ASP A 264 33.38 16.88 6.13
C ASP A 264 31.98 17.02 6.74
N PRO A 265 31.23 18.12 6.46
CA PRO A 265 29.90 18.30 7.00
C PRO A 265 28.91 17.22 6.54
N LYS A 266 29.12 16.58 5.38
CA LYS A 266 28.25 15.49 4.92
C LYS A 266 28.50 14.20 5.70
N GLY A 267 29.76 13.80 5.87
CA GLY A 267 30.16 12.71 6.77
C GLY A 267 29.71 12.95 8.21
N TYR A 268 29.83 14.19 8.72
CA TYR A 268 29.39 14.52 10.07
C TYR A 268 27.86 14.45 10.22
N LEU A 269 27.09 15.06 9.30
CA LEU A 269 25.62 15.00 9.32
C LEU A 269 25.06 13.59 9.09
N THR A 270 25.74 12.75 8.29
CA THR A 270 25.37 11.33 8.16
C THR A 270 25.71 10.51 9.41
N SER A 271 26.78 10.84 10.14
CA SER A 271 27.05 10.24 11.45
C SER A 271 26.07 10.72 12.54
N LEU A 272 25.67 12.00 12.52
CA LEU A 272 24.67 12.57 13.41
C LEU A 272 23.31 11.92 13.19
N THR A 273 22.81 11.89 11.96
CA THR A 273 21.51 11.25 11.65
C THR A 273 21.49 9.75 12.00
N GLN A 274 22.61 9.02 11.83
CA GLN A 274 22.74 7.65 12.34
C GLN A 274 22.64 7.54 13.87
N SER A 275 23.03 8.57 14.62
CA SER A 275 22.86 8.63 16.08
C SER A 275 21.45 9.10 16.51
N GLU A 276 20.87 10.07 15.78
CA GLU A 276 19.55 10.65 16.04
C GLU A 276 18.41 9.67 15.76
N LEU A 277 18.60 8.71 14.84
CA LEU A 277 17.68 7.60 14.60
C LEU A 277 17.41 6.73 15.84
N LYS A 278 18.23 6.82 16.91
CA LYS A 278 17.97 6.18 18.21
C LYS A 278 17.28 7.09 19.23
N ALA A 279 17.14 8.38 18.93
CA ALA A 279 16.55 9.39 19.82
C ALA A 279 15.17 9.89 19.36
N GLY A 280 14.90 9.84 18.05
CA GLY A 280 13.66 10.36 17.44
C GLY A 280 12.36 9.71 17.92
N GLU A 281 12.40 8.51 18.50
CA GLU A 281 11.23 7.81 19.02
C GLU A 281 10.77 8.30 20.41
N ILE A 282 11.57 9.12 21.11
CA ILE A 282 11.40 9.36 22.55
C ILE A 282 11.11 10.85 22.85
N GLU A 283 9.85 11.19 23.13
CA GLU A 283 9.48 12.56 23.46
C GLU A 283 10.07 13.00 24.82
N ILE A 284 11.06 13.90 24.77
CA ILE A 284 11.86 14.37 25.94
C ILE A 284 10.98 14.97 27.05
N GLY A 285 9.80 15.51 26.70
CA GLY A 285 8.80 15.95 27.68
C GLY A 285 8.32 14.81 28.57
N ASP A 286 8.07 13.65 28.00
CA ASP A 286 7.50 12.50 28.73
C ASP A 286 8.55 11.76 29.54
N ILE A 287 9.80 11.70 29.07
CA ILE A 287 10.92 11.30 29.95
C ILE A 287 10.95 12.18 31.21
N LYS A 288 10.73 13.50 31.09
CA LYS A 288 10.70 14.40 32.26
C LYS A 288 9.47 14.16 33.15
N ARG A 289 8.28 13.95 32.57
CA ARG A 289 7.05 13.63 33.34
C ARG A 289 7.18 12.30 34.10
N VAL A 290 7.60 11.23 33.41
CA VAL A 290 7.77 9.89 33.99
C VAL A 290 8.92 9.86 35.01
N ARG A 291 9.99 10.65 34.81
CA ARG A 291 11.06 10.80 35.80
C ARG A 291 10.55 11.37 37.12
N VAL A 292 9.80 12.48 37.09
CA VAL A 292 9.23 13.09 38.30
C VAL A 292 8.27 12.12 38.99
N LEU A 293 7.47 11.37 38.22
CA LEU A 293 6.60 10.33 38.75
C LEU A 293 7.40 9.20 39.44
N LEU A 294 8.39 8.61 38.79
CA LEU A 294 9.17 7.50 39.34
C LEU A 294 10.11 7.93 40.48
N GLU A 295 10.60 9.17 40.47
CA GLU A 295 11.23 9.79 41.65
C GLU A 295 10.24 9.91 42.81
N SER A 296 8.98 10.24 42.58
CA SER A 296 7.97 10.28 43.65
C SER A 296 7.63 8.88 44.17
N VAL A 297 7.57 7.86 43.31
CA VAL A 297 7.34 6.45 43.68
C VAL A 297 8.49 5.90 44.52
N THR A 298 9.74 6.16 44.12
CA THR A 298 10.94 5.72 44.87
C THR A 298 11.11 6.46 46.21
N LYS A 299 10.76 7.75 46.28
CA LYS A 299 10.76 8.53 47.54
C LYS A 299 9.64 8.10 48.50
N THR A 300 8.44 7.78 48.00
CA THR A 300 7.31 7.32 48.82
C THR A 300 7.44 5.86 49.24
N ASN A 301 8.01 5.00 48.40
CA ASN A 301 8.17 3.57 48.65
C ASN A 301 9.63 3.10 48.49
N PRO A 302 10.56 3.47 49.40
CA PRO A 302 11.99 3.13 49.27
C PRO A 302 12.29 1.63 49.16
N LYS A 303 11.42 0.77 49.71
CA LYS A 303 11.52 -0.70 49.68
C LYS A 303 10.94 -1.36 48.42
N HIS A 304 10.43 -0.58 47.46
CA HIS A 304 9.77 -1.10 46.26
C HIS A 304 10.76 -1.17 45.08
N ALA A 305 11.43 -2.33 44.95
CA ALA A 305 12.45 -2.56 43.92
C ALA A 305 12.02 -2.25 42.47
N PRO A 306 10.79 -2.59 41.99
CA PRO A 306 10.38 -2.25 40.62
C PRO A 306 10.37 -0.74 40.33
N GLY A 307 10.15 0.11 41.34
CA GLY A 307 10.24 1.58 41.19
C GLY A 307 11.67 2.05 40.94
N TRP A 308 12.66 1.48 41.64
CA TRP A 308 14.08 1.75 41.42
C TRP A 308 14.57 1.23 40.07
N ILE A 309 14.10 0.03 39.67
CA ILE A 309 14.38 -0.55 38.35
C ILE A 309 13.81 0.34 37.25
N ALA A 310 12.52 0.70 37.31
CA ALA A 310 11.88 1.55 36.32
C ALA A 310 12.56 2.93 36.19
N LEU A 311 12.98 3.53 37.32
CA LEU A 311 13.69 4.80 37.29
C LEU A 311 15.09 4.67 36.65
N ALA A 312 15.81 3.57 36.91
CA ALA A 312 17.10 3.31 36.27
C ALA A 312 16.96 3.03 34.77
N LEU A 313 15.96 2.21 34.36
CA LEU A 313 15.65 1.94 32.95
C LEU A 313 15.23 3.20 32.19
N LEU A 314 14.49 4.12 32.82
CA LEU A 314 14.14 5.41 32.23
C LEU A 314 15.40 6.27 31.98
N GLU A 315 16.39 6.24 32.88
CA GLU A 315 17.63 6.98 32.70
C GLU A 315 18.58 6.33 31.67
N GLU A 316 18.58 5.01 31.56
CA GLU A 316 19.23 4.28 30.47
C GLU A 316 18.63 4.67 29.10
N LEU A 317 17.30 4.62 28.99
CA LEU A 317 16.54 5.03 27.80
C LEU A 317 16.69 6.53 27.50
N ALA A 318 16.97 7.37 28.50
CA ALA A 318 17.35 8.77 28.34
C ALA A 318 18.85 8.99 28.03
N GLY A 319 19.63 7.93 27.79
CA GLY A 319 21.07 7.98 27.53
C GLY A 319 21.96 8.29 28.74
N ARG A 320 21.39 8.45 29.94
CA ARG A 320 22.08 8.88 31.16
C ARG A 320 22.55 7.70 32.01
N ILE A 321 23.29 6.77 31.40
CA ILE A 321 23.74 5.49 31.98
C ILE A 321 24.42 5.66 33.35
N VAL A 322 25.23 6.71 33.55
CA VAL A 322 25.88 6.98 34.85
C VAL A 322 24.87 7.34 35.95
N ALA A 323 23.78 8.04 35.61
CA ALA A 323 22.68 8.29 36.54
C ALA A 323 21.91 6.99 36.83
N ALA A 324 21.63 6.17 35.82
CA ALA A 324 20.99 4.86 35.98
C ALA A 324 21.77 3.96 36.96
N ARG A 325 23.10 3.84 36.78
CA ARG A 325 24.01 3.10 37.69
C ARG A 325 23.91 3.60 39.14
N ASN A 326 23.95 4.92 39.35
CA ASN A 326 23.87 5.51 40.69
C ASN A 326 22.48 5.36 41.35
N ILE A 327 21.41 5.27 40.55
CA ILE A 327 20.03 5.06 41.03
C ILE A 327 19.80 3.60 41.39
N ILE A 328 20.21 2.65 40.55
CA ILE A 328 20.01 1.22 40.83
C ILE A 328 20.91 0.74 41.99
N ALA A 329 22.10 1.32 42.18
CA ALA A 329 22.95 1.05 43.35
C ALA A 329 22.23 1.39 44.66
N LYS A 330 21.64 2.59 44.77
CA LYS A 330 20.80 2.99 45.91
C LYS A 330 19.56 2.10 46.05
N GLY A 331 18.97 1.69 44.93
CA GLY A 331 17.89 0.70 44.90
C GLY A 331 18.29 -0.64 45.53
N CYS A 332 19.51 -1.11 45.30
CA CYS A 332 20.04 -2.35 45.88
C CYS A 332 20.32 -2.22 47.38
N GLU A 333 20.88 -1.08 47.83
CA GLU A 333 21.09 -0.79 49.26
C GLU A 333 19.76 -0.74 50.05
N LEU A 334 18.71 -0.17 49.44
CA LEU A 334 17.38 -0.03 50.06
C LEU A 334 16.50 -1.29 49.91
N CYS A 335 16.73 -2.10 48.87
CA CYS A 335 15.99 -3.33 48.57
C CYS A 335 16.89 -4.59 48.53
N PRO A 336 17.73 -4.86 49.56
CA PRO A 336 18.80 -5.87 49.47
C PRO A 336 18.30 -7.31 49.23
N LYS A 337 17.03 -7.60 49.55
CA LYS A 337 16.40 -8.91 49.30
C LYS A 337 15.88 -9.11 47.86
N SER A 338 15.81 -8.05 47.05
CA SER A 338 15.22 -8.13 45.71
C SER A 338 16.25 -8.59 44.68
N GLU A 339 16.09 -9.81 44.16
CA GLU A 339 16.98 -10.36 43.14
C GLU A 339 16.96 -9.53 41.84
N ASP A 340 15.79 -9.08 41.38
CA ASP A 340 15.68 -8.31 40.13
C ASP A 340 16.39 -6.94 40.20
N ALA A 341 16.49 -6.32 41.38
CA ALA A 341 17.24 -5.07 41.55
C ALA A 341 18.75 -5.28 41.37
N TRP A 342 19.28 -6.35 41.98
CA TRP A 342 20.67 -6.75 41.82
C TRP A 342 20.98 -7.19 40.39
N LEU A 343 20.09 -7.95 39.73
CA LEU A 343 20.25 -8.36 38.33
C LEU A 343 20.35 -7.15 37.38
N GLN A 344 19.54 -6.11 37.59
CA GLN A 344 19.63 -4.88 36.78
C GLN A 344 20.87 -4.04 37.11
N ASN A 345 21.33 -4.04 38.37
CA ASN A 345 22.60 -3.39 38.76
C ASN A 345 23.81 -4.12 38.16
N ILE A 346 23.77 -5.45 38.08
CA ILE A 346 24.75 -6.27 37.36
C ILE A 346 24.73 -5.91 35.88
N ARG A 347 23.56 -5.94 35.20
CA ARG A 347 23.45 -5.64 33.76
C ARG A 347 23.93 -4.23 33.39
N LEU A 348 23.67 -3.24 34.24
CA LEU A 348 24.04 -1.85 33.97
C LEU A 348 25.55 -1.59 34.13
N ASN A 349 26.30 -2.46 34.80
CA ASN A 349 27.75 -2.31 35.04
C ASN A 349 28.55 -3.40 34.31
N GLU A 350 29.80 -3.10 33.95
CA GLU A 350 30.62 -4.01 33.15
C GLU A 350 31.97 -4.30 33.84
N GLY A 351 32.59 -5.42 33.49
CA GLY A 351 33.89 -5.84 33.99
C GLY A 351 33.92 -6.07 35.51
N HIS A 352 34.97 -5.58 36.16
CA HIS A 352 35.24 -5.87 37.58
C HIS A 352 34.14 -5.42 38.54
N ASN A 353 33.52 -4.26 38.28
CA ASN A 353 32.48 -3.72 39.17
C ASN A 353 31.24 -4.62 39.23
N ALA A 354 30.85 -5.23 38.10
CA ALA A 354 29.73 -6.16 38.05
C ALA A 354 29.98 -7.39 38.95
N LYS A 355 31.22 -7.91 39.00
CA LYS A 355 31.60 -9.04 39.87
C LYS A 355 31.48 -8.69 41.36
N VAL A 356 31.91 -7.48 41.75
CA VAL A 356 31.76 -6.98 43.13
C VAL A 356 30.28 -6.81 43.50
N ILE A 357 29.46 -6.30 42.57
CA ILE A 357 28.00 -6.19 42.74
C ILE A 357 27.36 -7.58 42.88
N ALA A 358 27.74 -8.56 42.05
CA ALA A 358 27.24 -9.93 42.11
C ALA A 358 27.61 -10.65 43.43
N ALA A 359 28.84 -10.49 43.91
CA ALA A 359 29.26 -11.01 45.21
C ALA A 359 28.45 -10.41 46.38
N ASN A 360 28.18 -9.10 46.33
CA ASN A 360 27.31 -8.42 47.30
C ASN A 360 25.84 -8.85 47.18
N ALA A 361 25.35 -9.13 45.97
CA ALA A 361 24.01 -9.64 45.73
C ALA A 361 23.82 -11.04 46.35
N ILE A 362 24.74 -11.97 46.04
CA ILE A 362 24.75 -13.33 46.60
C ILE A 362 24.85 -13.30 48.13
N LYS A 363 25.69 -12.41 48.71
CA LYS A 363 25.79 -12.24 50.17
C LYS A 363 24.47 -11.80 50.83
N ASN A 364 23.60 -11.11 50.11
CA ASN A 364 22.30 -10.64 50.60
C ASN A 364 21.13 -11.58 50.25
N ASN A 365 21.27 -12.39 49.19
CA ASN A 365 20.28 -13.38 48.75
C ASN A 365 21.00 -14.59 48.13
N ASP A 366 21.46 -15.50 48.98
CA ASP A 366 22.21 -16.71 48.60
C ASP A 366 21.33 -17.79 47.95
N ARG A 367 20.01 -17.65 48.06
CA ARG A 367 19.01 -18.59 47.53
C ARG A 367 18.55 -18.30 46.09
N SER A 368 18.83 -17.11 45.54
CA SER A 368 18.43 -16.78 44.18
C SER A 368 19.28 -17.52 43.15
N THR A 369 18.65 -18.41 42.38
CA THR A 369 19.31 -19.15 41.30
C THR A 369 19.80 -18.24 40.18
N ARG A 370 19.09 -17.14 39.92
CA ARG A 370 19.42 -16.15 38.89
C ARG A 370 20.71 -15.41 39.19
N LEU A 371 20.92 -15.00 40.46
CA LEU A 371 22.14 -14.29 40.87
C LEU A 371 23.39 -15.16 40.72
N TRP A 372 23.31 -16.46 41.03
CA TRP A 372 24.41 -17.40 40.80
C TRP A 372 24.71 -17.62 39.31
N ILE A 373 23.69 -17.69 38.45
CA ILE A 373 23.86 -17.85 37.00
C ILE A 373 24.46 -16.58 36.37
N GLU A 374 24.04 -15.38 36.76
CA GLU A 374 24.68 -14.15 36.27
C GLU A 374 26.10 -13.97 36.83
N ALA A 375 26.36 -14.33 38.09
CA ALA A 375 27.73 -14.34 38.63
C ALA A 375 28.66 -15.28 37.84
N MET A 376 28.16 -16.44 37.40
CA MET A 376 28.88 -17.33 36.48
C MET A 376 29.09 -16.68 35.10
N ARG A 377 28.09 -15.98 34.54
CA ARG A 377 28.20 -15.32 33.23
C ARG A 377 29.21 -14.17 33.21
N LEU A 378 29.39 -13.48 34.34
CA LEU A 378 30.42 -12.44 34.51
C LEU A 378 31.86 -12.99 34.56
N GLU A 379 32.04 -14.28 34.84
CA GLU A 379 33.35 -14.91 34.80
C GLU A 379 33.79 -15.22 33.37
N THR A 380 35.07 -15.09 33.10
CA THR A 380 35.69 -15.51 31.83
C THR A 380 36.03 -17.00 31.90
N ASP A 381 36.76 -17.37 32.96
CA ASP A 381 37.51 -18.62 33.06
C ASP A 381 36.58 -19.79 33.42
N THR A 382 36.68 -20.91 32.70
CA THR A 382 35.86 -22.11 32.96
C THR A 382 36.04 -22.64 34.39
N ARG A 383 37.26 -22.58 34.94
CA ARG A 383 37.56 -22.94 36.33
C ARG A 383 36.88 -22.00 37.35
N ALA A 384 36.80 -20.69 37.06
CA ALA A 384 36.11 -19.74 37.93
C ALA A 384 34.60 -20.02 37.91
N LYS A 385 34.02 -20.24 36.73
CA LYS A 385 32.61 -20.65 36.56
C LYS A 385 32.27 -21.91 37.33
N LYS A 386 33.09 -22.96 37.21
CA LYS A 386 32.95 -24.23 37.96
C LYS A 386 32.98 -23.98 39.47
N ASN A 387 33.87 -23.13 39.97
CA ASN A 387 33.91 -22.79 41.40
C ASN A 387 32.63 -22.06 41.87
N VAL A 388 32.17 -21.06 41.11
CA VAL A 388 30.93 -20.31 41.41
C VAL A 388 29.72 -21.24 41.41
N LEU A 389 29.59 -22.14 40.43
CA LEU A 389 28.48 -23.10 40.40
C LEU A 389 28.58 -24.18 41.48
N ARG A 390 29.78 -24.65 41.83
CA ARG A 390 29.96 -25.59 42.96
C ARG A 390 29.55 -24.95 44.29
N GLN A 391 29.76 -23.63 44.47
CA GLN A 391 29.18 -22.88 45.58
C GLN A 391 27.65 -22.74 45.45
N ALA A 392 27.14 -22.42 44.27
CA ALA A 392 25.70 -22.32 44.01
C ALA A 392 24.94 -23.62 44.31
N ILE A 393 25.52 -24.79 44.01
CA ILE A 393 24.96 -26.11 44.33
C ILE A 393 24.90 -26.34 45.85
N LEU A 394 25.90 -25.87 46.61
CA LEU A 394 25.91 -26.00 48.08
C LEU A 394 24.82 -25.14 48.74
N HIS A 395 24.54 -23.95 48.21
CA HIS A 395 23.47 -23.09 48.72
C HIS A 395 22.07 -23.46 48.19
N VAL A 396 21.95 -23.93 46.94
CA VAL A 396 20.67 -24.19 46.26
C VAL A 396 20.65 -25.54 45.51
N PRO A 397 20.79 -26.68 46.21
CA PRO A 397 20.91 -28.01 45.59
C PRO A 397 19.64 -28.49 44.87
N GLN A 398 18.50 -27.82 45.04
CA GLN A 398 17.22 -28.15 44.40
C GLN A 398 17.02 -27.46 43.03
N SER A 399 17.99 -26.67 42.55
CA SER A 399 17.86 -25.92 41.30
C SER A 399 18.33 -26.70 40.08
N VAL A 400 17.38 -27.19 39.26
CA VAL A 400 17.67 -27.82 37.95
C VAL A 400 18.55 -26.94 37.07
N ALA A 401 18.31 -25.62 37.07
CA ALA A 401 19.06 -24.67 36.24
C ALA A 401 20.55 -24.60 36.63
N ILE A 402 20.87 -24.64 37.92
CA ILE A 402 22.26 -24.62 38.39
C ILE A 402 22.96 -25.95 38.02
N TRP A 403 22.28 -27.09 38.19
CA TRP A 403 22.84 -28.39 37.79
C TRP A 403 23.05 -28.50 36.28
N LYS A 404 22.15 -27.98 35.44
CA LYS A 404 22.34 -27.91 33.98
C LYS A 404 23.59 -27.13 33.62
N GLU A 405 23.73 -25.89 34.10
CA GLU A 405 24.90 -25.06 33.78
C GLU A 405 26.20 -25.65 34.33
N ALA A 406 26.15 -26.38 35.45
CA ALA A 406 27.32 -27.08 36.00
C ALA A 406 27.75 -28.25 35.09
N VAL A 407 26.80 -29.06 34.62
CA VAL A 407 27.03 -30.17 33.70
C VAL A 407 27.51 -29.67 32.32
N ASN A 408 26.92 -28.58 31.81
CA ASN A 408 27.32 -27.95 30.54
C ASN A 408 28.77 -27.44 30.52
N LEU A 409 29.38 -27.22 31.69
CA LEU A 409 30.76 -26.73 31.81
C LEU A 409 31.79 -27.85 32.02
N GLU A 410 31.39 -29.07 32.41
CA GLU A 410 32.36 -30.16 32.56
C GLU A 410 32.72 -30.78 31.21
N GLU A 411 34.02 -30.86 30.95
CA GLU A 411 34.59 -31.31 29.66
C GLU A 411 34.80 -32.82 29.61
N ASP A 412 34.83 -33.48 30.78
CA ASP A 412 34.91 -34.94 30.91
C ASP A 412 33.50 -35.54 31.12
N PRO A 413 33.02 -36.41 30.20
CA PRO A 413 31.76 -37.15 30.38
C PRO A 413 31.66 -37.95 31.68
N ALA A 414 32.79 -38.39 32.27
CA ALA A 414 32.80 -39.12 33.53
C ALA A 414 32.40 -38.24 34.73
N ASP A 415 32.92 -37.02 34.82
CA ASP A 415 32.57 -36.03 35.83
C ASP A 415 31.15 -35.48 35.59
N ALA A 416 30.78 -35.21 34.34
CA ALA A 416 29.42 -34.79 33.97
C ALA A 416 28.37 -35.86 34.38
N ARG A 417 28.65 -37.14 34.15
CA ARG A 417 27.81 -38.27 34.59
C ARG A 417 27.73 -38.37 36.11
N LEU A 418 28.82 -38.14 36.84
CA LEU A 418 28.84 -38.17 38.30
C LEU A 418 28.00 -37.01 38.89
N LEU A 419 28.13 -35.81 38.34
CA LEU A 419 27.30 -34.66 38.71
C LEU A 419 25.82 -34.91 38.38
N LEU A 420 25.50 -35.47 37.20
CA LEU A 420 24.13 -35.81 36.83
C LEU A 420 23.51 -36.87 37.74
N ALA A 421 24.24 -37.93 38.09
CA ALA A 421 23.78 -38.93 39.05
C ALA A 421 23.43 -38.28 40.39
N LYS A 422 24.29 -37.38 40.89
CA LYS A 422 24.02 -36.62 42.13
C LYS A 422 22.86 -35.63 41.98
N ALA A 423 22.74 -34.94 40.84
CA ALA A 423 21.64 -34.03 40.55
C ALA A 423 20.28 -34.74 40.53
N VAL A 424 20.24 -35.94 39.94
CA VAL A 424 19.07 -36.81 39.85
C VAL A 424 18.67 -37.37 41.22
N GLU A 425 19.63 -37.75 42.07
CA GLU A 425 19.34 -38.10 43.48
C GLU A 425 18.72 -36.95 44.27
N MET A 426 19.18 -35.71 44.04
CA MET A 426 18.69 -34.52 44.75
C MET A 426 17.38 -33.95 44.16
N ILE A 427 17.11 -34.20 42.86
CA ILE A 427 15.94 -33.69 42.14
C ILE A 427 15.31 -34.81 41.29
N PRO A 428 14.71 -35.84 41.91
CA PRO A 428 14.18 -37.01 41.21
C PRO A 428 12.99 -36.69 40.28
N LEU A 429 12.37 -35.51 40.41
CA LEU A 429 11.27 -35.04 39.57
C LEU A 429 11.72 -34.38 38.25
N SER A 430 13.02 -34.13 38.06
CA SER A 430 13.51 -33.44 36.85
C SER A 430 13.79 -34.42 35.71
N VAL A 431 12.84 -34.50 34.77
CA VAL A 431 12.93 -35.34 33.57
C VAL A 431 14.22 -35.06 32.77
N GLU A 432 14.54 -33.78 32.57
CA GLU A 432 15.69 -33.35 31.76
C GLU A 432 17.03 -33.87 32.30
N LEU A 433 17.19 -33.95 33.62
CA LEU A 433 18.40 -34.49 34.26
C LEU A 433 18.46 -36.02 34.11
N TRP A 434 17.34 -36.72 34.22
CA TRP A 434 17.25 -38.16 33.90
C TRP A 434 17.61 -38.45 32.43
N LEU A 435 17.15 -37.62 31.50
CA LEU A 435 17.45 -37.75 30.07
C LEU A 435 18.91 -37.45 29.75
N ALA A 436 19.49 -36.41 30.34
CA ALA A 436 20.92 -36.11 30.20
C ALA A 436 21.79 -37.25 30.75
N LEU A 437 21.43 -37.81 31.92
CA LEU A 437 22.13 -38.97 32.49
C LEU A 437 22.04 -40.19 31.58
N ALA A 438 20.84 -40.52 31.08
CA ALA A 438 20.63 -41.65 30.17
C ALA A 438 21.36 -41.49 28.81
N ARG A 439 21.69 -40.26 28.39
CA ARG A 439 22.47 -39.98 27.17
C ARG A 439 23.98 -40.13 27.36
N LEU A 440 24.50 -39.99 28.59
CA LEU A 440 25.93 -40.15 28.90
C LEU A 440 26.30 -41.54 29.45
N GLU A 441 25.33 -42.37 29.78
CA GLU A 441 25.58 -43.74 30.25
C GLU A 441 25.64 -44.79 29.14
N THR A 442 26.40 -45.85 29.39
CA THR A 442 26.35 -47.11 28.61
C THR A 442 24.91 -47.63 28.52
N PRO A 443 24.47 -48.21 27.39
CA PRO A 443 23.05 -48.48 27.12
C PRO A 443 22.36 -49.39 28.16
N GLU A 444 23.08 -50.37 28.73
CA GLU A 444 22.54 -51.23 29.80
C GLU A 444 22.24 -50.46 31.10
N ASN A 445 23.03 -49.45 31.42
CA ASN A 445 22.84 -48.60 32.60
C ASN A 445 21.85 -47.47 32.31
N ALA A 446 21.90 -46.87 31.10
CA ALA A 446 20.86 -45.98 30.60
C ALA A 446 19.45 -46.61 30.67
N GLN A 447 19.31 -47.92 30.37
CA GLN A 447 18.03 -48.62 30.55
C GLN A 447 17.61 -48.71 32.03
N LYS A 448 18.54 -48.88 32.98
CA LYS A 448 18.28 -48.87 34.43
C LYS A 448 17.89 -47.46 34.90
N VAL A 449 18.59 -46.43 34.42
CA VAL A 449 18.29 -45.01 34.66
C VAL A 449 16.90 -44.65 34.14
N LEU A 450 16.54 -45.02 32.91
CA LEU A 450 15.20 -44.80 32.35
C LEU A 450 14.11 -45.67 33.03
N ASN A 451 14.48 -46.79 33.67
CA ASN A 451 13.58 -47.54 34.55
C ASN A 451 13.37 -46.86 35.92
N ALA A 452 14.38 -46.16 36.45
CA ALA A 452 14.27 -45.37 37.66
C ALA A 452 13.50 -44.06 37.41
N ALA A 453 13.82 -43.36 36.33
CA ALA A 453 13.10 -42.17 35.85
C ALA A 453 11.59 -42.42 35.71
N ARG A 454 11.17 -43.52 35.07
CA ARG A 454 9.75 -43.90 34.95
C ARG A 454 9.05 -44.21 36.28
N LYS A 455 9.79 -44.52 37.34
CA LYS A 455 9.23 -44.69 38.70
C LYS A 455 9.17 -43.37 39.47
N ALA A 456 10.14 -42.47 39.24
CA ALA A 456 10.18 -41.14 39.84
C ALA A 456 9.19 -40.15 39.19
N VAL A 457 8.99 -40.28 37.88
CA VAL A 457 8.06 -39.46 37.09
C VAL A 457 7.24 -40.38 36.14
N PRO A 458 6.14 -40.99 36.61
CA PRO A 458 5.28 -41.82 35.76
C PRO A 458 4.57 -41.04 34.63
N THR A 459 4.36 -39.74 34.84
CA THR A 459 3.62 -38.82 33.97
C THR A 459 4.42 -38.29 32.76
N SER A 460 5.74 -38.52 32.71
CA SER A 460 6.59 -37.94 31.66
C SER A 460 6.68 -38.81 30.41
N HIS A 461 6.15 -38.30 29.30
CA HIS A 461 6.24 -38.92 27.97
C HIS A 461 7.67 -38.95 27.40
N GLU A 462 8.49 -37.93 27.65
CA GLU A 462 9.87 -37.81 27.13
C GLU A 462 10.75 -39.01 27.52
N VAL A 463 10.59 -39.53 28.73
CA VAL A 463 11.32 -40.71 29.23
C VAL A 463 10.93 -41.98 28.48
N TRP A 464 9.68 -42.09 28.02
CA TRP A 464 9.23 -43.19 27.16
C TRP A 464 9.77 -43.07 25.74
N ILE A 465 9.82 -41.86 25.18
CA ILE A 465 10.43 -41.58 23.88
C ILE A 465 11.93 -41.91 23.92
N ALA A 466 12.66 -41.44 24.94
CA ALA A 466 14.07 -41.77 25.12
C ALA A 466 14.32 -43.27 25.32
N ALA A 467 13.43 -43.97 26.02
CA ALA A 467 13.51 -45.43 26.14
C ALA A 467 13.26 -46.17 24.81
N ALA A 468 12.42 -45.62 23.93
CA ALA A 468 12.23 -46.16 22.59
C ALA A 468 13.44 -45.87 21.68
N ARG A 469 14.03 -44.66 21.76
CA ARG A 469 15.25 -44.28 21.02
C ARG A 469 16.47 -45.12 21.41
N LEU A 470 16.62 -45.43 22.69
CA LEU A 470 17.64 -46.35 23.18
C LEU A 470 17.47 -47.77 22.59
N GLN A 471 16.23 -48.21 22.31
CA GLN A 471 15.98 -49.52 21.68
C GLN A 471 16.23 -49.53 20.17
N GLU A 472 15.99 -48.40 19.49
CA GLU A 472 16.37 -48.19 18.09
C GLU A 472 17.90 -48.26 17.94
N GLN A 473 18.65 -47.52 18.77
CA GLN A 473 20.12 -47.59 18.84
C GLN A 473 20.66 -49.00 19.15
N MET A 474 19.97 -49.75 20.01
CA MET A 474 20.33 -51.13 20.37
C MET A 474 19.84 -52.19 19.37
N GLY A 475 19.18 -51.81 18.27
CA GLY A 475 18.63 -52.76 17.28
C GLY A 475 17.58 -53.73 17.85
N THR A 476 16.94 -53.40 18.97
CA THR A 476 15.95 -54.26 19.67
C THR A 476 14.50 -53.87 19.41
N PHE A 477 14.29 -52.87 18.56
CA PHE A 477 13.04 -52.17 18.29
C PHE A 477 11.82 -53.09 18.05
N GLU A 478 11.98 -54.13 17.21
CA GLU A 478 10.88 -55.06 16.89
C GLU A 478 10.39 -55.89 18.09
N LYS A 479 11.26 -56.14 19.09
CA LYS A 479 10.99 -57.09 20.17
C LYS A 479 10.14 -56.51 21.29
N VAL A 480 10.08 -55.18 21.43
CA VAL A 480 9.33 -54.51 22.51
C VAL A 480 8.72 -53.21 22.00
N ASN A 481 7.41 -53.22 21.69
CA ASN A 481 6.67 -51.98 21.42
C ASN A 481 6.53 -51.15 22.72
N VAL A 482 7.52 -50.27 22.96
CA VAL A 482 7.55 -49.37 24.12
C VAL A 482 6.54 -48.25 24.01
N MET A 483 6.25 -47.73 22.81
CA MET A 483 5.26 -46.65 22.64
C MET A 483 3.84 -47.09 23.00
N LYS A 484 3.44 -48.31 22.65
CA LYS A 484 2.16 -48.89 23.10
C LYS A 484 2.04 -48.99 24.62
N ARG A 485 3.16 -49.30 25.31
CA ARG A 485 3.23 -49.31 26.78
C ARG A 485 3.22 -47.89 27.35
N ALA A 486 3.82 -46.92 26.66
CA ALA A 486 3.82 -45.51 27.03
C ALA A 486 2.41 -44.92 27.01
N VAL A 487 1.67 -45.08 25.90
CA VAL A 487 0.27 -44.63 25.78
C VAL A 487 -0.59 -45.29 26.86
N GLN A 488 -0.43 -46.61 27.09
CA GLN A 488 -1.15 -47.32 28.16
C GLN A 488 -0.79 -46.88 29.58
N ALA A 489 0.42 -46.35 29.82
CA ALA A 489 0.82 -45.81 31.12
C ALA A 489 0.30 -44.38 31.31
N LEU A 490 0.55 -43.50 30.34
CA LEU A 490 0.13 -42.10 30.37
C LEU A 490 -1.40 -41.95 30.43
N ALA A 491 -2.15 -42.84 29.75
CA ALA A 491 -3.61 -42.88 29.84
C ALA A 491 -4.14 -43.35 31.22
N ARG A 492 -3.36 -44.10 32.02
CA ARG A 492 -3.73 -44.47 33.40
C ARG A 492 -3.48 -43.33 34.38
N GLU A 493 -2.38 -42.61 34.19
CA GLU A 493 -2.01 -41.45 35.00
C GLU A 493 -2.74 -40.15 34.56
N ASN A 494 -3.64 -40.23 33.57
CA ASN A 494 -4.31 -39.09 32.92
C ASN A 494 -3.34 -38.02 32.37
N ALA A 495 -2.12 -38.41 32.03
CA ALA A 495 -1.01 -37.55 31.57
C ALA A 495 -0.75 -37.69 30.05
N MET A 496 -1.80 -37.97 29.27
CA MET A 496 -1.70 -38.12 27.82
C MET A 496 -1.74 -36.75 27.11
N LEU A 497 -0.76 -36.47 26.27
CA LEU A 497 -0.62 -35.22 25.52
C LEU A 497 -1.61 -35.14 24.35
N LYS A 498 -1.81 -33.94 23.82
CA LYS A 498 -2.56 -33.73 22.59
C LYS A 498 -1.84 -34.35 21.39
N ARG A 499 -2.62 -34.70 20.38
CA ARG A 499 -2.17 -35.23 19.10
C ARG A 499 -1.09 -34.35 18.42
N GLU A 500 -1.27 -33.03 18.44
CA GLU A 500 -0.29 -32.06 17.89
C GLU A 500 1.04 -32.06 18.65
N GLU A 501 0.99 -32.20 19.97
CA GLU A 501 2.17 -32.27 20.84
C GLU A 501 2.94 -33.58 20.56
N TRP A 502 2.24 -34.70 20.38
CA TRP A 502 2.84 -35.97 19.93
C TRP A 502 3.48 -35.91 18.53
N ILE A 503 2.89 -35.17 17.60
CA ILE A 503 3.49 -34.94 16.28
C ILE A 503 4.77 -34.11 16.42
N ALA A 504 4.76 -33.05 17.23
CA ALA A 504 5.95 -32.25 17.50
C ALA A 504 7.08 -33.07 18.17
N GLU A 505 6.78 -34.01 19.07
CA GLU A 505 7.78 -34.93 19.62
C GLU A 505 8.32 -35.92 18.56
N ALA A 506 7.48 -36.38 17.63
CA ALA A 506 7.93 -37.21 16.50
C ALA A 506 8.83 -36.43 15.53
N GLU A 507 8.54 -35.14 15.30
CA GLU A 507 9.36 -34.23 14.48
C GLU A 507 10.74 -33.97 15.12
N LYS A 508 10.84 -33.88 16.46
CA LYS A 508 12.14 -33.87 17.17
C LYS A 508 12.89 -35.19 17.01
N CYS A 509 12.19 -36.33 17.08
CA CYS A 509 12.82 -37.64 16.88
C CYS A 509 13.40 -37.78 15.46
N GLU A 510 12.76 -37.17 14.46
CA GLU A 510 13.29 -37.09 13.09
C GLU A 510 14.57 -36.23 13.02
N GLU A 511 14.63 -35.07 13.68
CA GLU A 511 15.85 -34.24 13.78
C GLU A 511 17.01 -34.98 14.47
N GLU A 512 16.70 -35.81 15.46
CA GLU A 512 17.66 -36.62 16.19
C GLU A 512 17.96 -37.99 15.51
N GLY A 513 17.49 -38.19 14.27
CA GLY A 513 17.79 -39.36 13.43
C GLY A 513 17.10 -40.67 13.82
N ALA A 514 16.10 -40.63 14.71
CA ALA A 514 15.41 -41.80 15.25
C ALA A 514 14.11 -42.09 14.49
N ILE A 515 14.26 -42.50 13.22
CA ILE A 515 13.19 -42.64 12.24
C ILE A 515 12.16 -43.70 12.66
N LEU A 516 12.60 -44.85 13.19
CA LEU A 516 11.70 -45.93 13.58
C LEU A 516 10.84 -45.53 14.79
N THR A 517 11.43 -44.84 15.78
CA THR A 517 10.67 -44.34 16.94
C THR A 517 9.64 -43.28 16.54
N CYS A 518 9.99 -42.31 15.69
CA CYS A 518 9.04 -41.40 15.05
C CYS A 518 7.85 -42.18 14.44
N GLY A 519 8.14 -43.18 13.60
CA GLY A 519 7.14 -44.03 12.96
C GLY A 519 6.31 -44.91 13.91
N ALA A 520 6.74 -45.13 15.16
CA ALA A 520 5.98 -45.85 16.18
C ALA A 520 5.25 -44.92 17.16
N ILE A 521 5.71 -43.68 17.38
CA ILE A 521 4.96 -42.63 18.08
C ILE A 521 3.66 -42.42 17.28
N ILE A 522 3.79 -41.98 16.02
CA ILE A 522 2.66 -41.64 15.15
C ILE A 522 1.67 -42.80 15.03
N ARG A 523 2.15 -44.03 14.85
CA ARG A 523 1.29 -45.22 14.70
C ARG A 523 0.41 -45.54 15.92
N GLU A 524 0.86 -45.22 17.13
CA GLU A 524 0.11 -45.50 18.36
C GLU A 524 -0.65 -44.26 18.89
N THR A 525 -0.32 -43.04 18.44
CA THR A 525 -0.92 -41.78 18.94
C THR A 525 -1.83 -41.05 17.94
N LEU A 526 -1.62 -41.19 16.62
CA LEU A 526 -2.34 -40.41 15.59
C LEU A 526 -3.84 -40.75 15.51
N GLY A 527 -4.22 -41.98 15.86
CA GLY A 527 -5.61 -42.41 16.01
C GLY A 527 -6.20 -42.20 17.41
N TRP A 528 -5.47 -41.59 18.35
CA TRP A 528 -5.93 -41.45 19.73
C TRP A 528 -6.67 -40.12 19.95
N GLY A 529 -7.90 -40.19 20.47
CA GLY A 529 -8.75 -39.02 20.70
C GLY A 529 -9.48 -38.48 19.46
N LEU A 530 -9.60 -39.29 18.40
CA LEU A 530 -10.45 -39.01 17.23
C LEU A 530 -11.53 -40.08 17.12
N ASP A 531 -12.79 -39.67 17.02
CA ASP A 531 -13.92 -40.58 16.74
C ASP A 531 -13.82 -41.21 15.34
N GLU A 532 -14.66 -42.20 15.03
CA GLU A 532 -14.55 -43.04 13.82
C GLU A 532 -15.13 -42.41 12.53
N ASP A 533 -15.29 -41.09 12.51
CA ASP A 533 -15.91 -40.33 11.42
C ASP A 533 -14.98 -40.08 10.21
N ASP A 534 -15.56 -39.80 9.04
CA ASP A 534 -14.85 -39.56 7.77
C ASP A 534 -13.87 -38.37 7.84
N ASP A 535 -14.14 -37.36 8.70
CA ASP A 535 -13.30 -36.17 8.90
C ASP A 535 -11.86 -36.51 9.29
N ARG A 536 -11.66 -37.64 10.00
CA ARG A 536 -10.36 -38.20 10.41
C ARG A 536 -9.35 -38.24 9.26
N LYS A 537 -9.81 -38.48 8.03
CA LYS A 537 -8.99 -38.45 6.80
C LYS A 537 -8.37 -37.07 6.57
N ASP A 538 -9.19 -36.02 6.57
CA ASP A 538 -8.73 -34.69 6.13
C ASP A 538 -7.87 -34.01 7.20
N ILE A 539 -8.12 -34.27 8.49
CA ILE A 539 -7.23 -33.81 9.55
C ILE A 539 -5.84 -34.48 9.43
N TRP A 540 -5.74 -35.79 9.15
CA TRP A 540 -4.44 -36.45 8.92
C TRP A 540 -3.73 -35.97 7.65
N MET A 541 -4.48 -35.63 6.60
CA MET A 541 -3.93 -35.01 5.38
C MET A 541 -3.34 -33.63 5.67
N ASP A 542 -3.97 -32.84 6.54
CA ASP A 542 -3.50 -31.51 6.94
C ASP A 542 -2.34 -31.58 7.94
N ASP A 543 -2.32 -32.57 8.84
CA ASP A 543 -1.15 -32.88 9.68
C ASP A 543 0.08 -33.19 8.81
N ALA A 544 -0.07 -34.08 7.82
CA ALA A 544 1.03 -34.48 6.94
C ALA A 544 1.55 -33.28 6.14
N LYS A 545 0.66 -32.41 5.61
CA LYS A 545 1.05 -31.13 4.99
C LYS A 545 1.77 -30.21 5.98
N ALA A 546 1.35 -30.17 7.24
CA ALA A 546 1.99 -29.34 8.26
C ALA A 546 3.44 -29.82 8.56
N SER A 547 3.68 -31.12 8.69
CA SER A 547 5.03 -31.68 8.86
C SER A 547 5.89 -31.48 7.60
N ILE A 548 5.34 -31.65 6.39
CA ILE A 548 6.03 -31.33 5.13
C ILE A 548 6.45 -29.84 5.09
N ASN A 549 5.55 -28.92 5.47
CA ASN A 549 5.85 -27.49 5.55
C ASN A 549 6.90 -27.13 6.63
N ARG A 550 7.13 -28.01 7.62
CA ARG A 550 8.22 -27.91 8.61
C ARG A 550 9.52 -28.58 8.15
N GLY A 551 9.55 -29.14 6.93
CA GLY A 551 10.68 -29.90 6.39
C GLY A 551 10.90 -31.25 7.08
N LYS A 552 9.81 -31.87 7.55
CA LYS A 552 9.79 -33.14 8.27
C LYS A 552 9.05 -34.16 7.40
N TYR A 553 9.80 -35.07 6.80
CA TYR A 553 9.34 -35.96 5.73
C TYR A 553 9.14 -37.39 6.23
N GLU A 554 9.95 -37.88 7.18
CA GLU A 554 9.78 -39.22 7.74
C GLU A 554 8.54 -39.31 8.65
N THR A 555 8.27 -38.24 9.41
CA THR A 555 6.99 -38.01 10.10
C THR A 555 5.81 -38.03 9.12
N ALA A 556 5.88 -37.27 8.03
CA ALA A 556 4.83 -37.23 7.01
C ALA A 556 4.62 -38.61 6.33
N ARG A 557 5.70 -39.35 6.04
CA ARG A 557 5.64 -40.75 5.58
C ARG A 557 4.95 -41.64 6.60
N ALA A 558 5.26 -41.51 7.89
CA ALA A 558 4.63 -42.30 8.94
C ALA A 558 3.14 -41.97 9.10
N ILE A 559 2.75 -40.69 8.96
CA ILE A 559 1.34 -40.24 8.95
C ILE A 559 0.61 -40.87 7.76
N TYR A 560 1.15 -40.76 6.54
CA TYR A 560 0.54 -41.37 5.36
C TYR A 560 0.52 -42.91 5.44
N ALA A 561 1.59 -43.57 5.88
CA ALA A 561 1.63 -45.03 6.02
C ALA A 561 0.64 -45.55 7.08
N TYR A 562 0.28 -44.74 8.07
CA TYR A 562 -0.82 -45.03 8.99
C TYR A 562 -2.20 -44.77 8.33
N ALA A 563 -2.39 -43.60 7.71
CA ALA A 563 -3.63 -43.23 7.04
C ALA A 563 -4.01 -44.24 5.93
N LEU A 564 -3.04 -44.71 5.15
CA LEU A 564 -3.22 -45.69 4.07
C LEU A 564 -3.58 -47.10 4.59
N ARG A 565 -3.16 -47.47 5.81
CA ARG A 565 -3.59 -48.73 6.45
C ARG A 565 -5.05 -48.69 6.90
N VAL A 566 -5.58 -47.50 7.20
CA VAL A 566 -6.97 -47.30 7.62
C VAL A 566 -7.89 -47.04 6.41
N PHE A 567 -7.42 -46.27 5.44
CA PHE A 567 -8.21 -45.75 4.31
C PHE A 567 -7.69 -46.26 2.95
N VAL A 568 -7.50 -47.58 2.83
CA VAL A 568 -6.96 -48.28 1.64
C VAL A 568 -7.60 -47.81 0.31
N ASN A 569 -8.91 -47.56 0.30
CA ASN A 569 -9.68 -47.29 -0.93
C ASN A 569 -9.78 -45.79 -1.32
N ARG A 570 -9.06 -44.86 -0.64
CA ARG A 570 -9.21 -43.40 -0.86
C ARG A 570 -8.05 -42.83 -1.71
N ARG A 571 -8.30 -42.65 -3.02
CA ARG A 571 -7.35 -42.07 -4.02
C ARG A 571 -6.54 -40.88 -3.53
N SER A 572 -7.16 -39.91 -2.85
CA SER A 572 -6.50 -38.65 -2.46
C SER A 572 -5.31 -38.83 -1.52
N ILE A 573 -5.33 -39.86 -0.67
CA ILE A 573 -4.24 -40.14 0.28
C ILE A 573 -3.06 -40.77 -0.46
N TRP A 574 -3.34 -41.70 -1.38
CA TRP A 574 -2.32 -42.28 -2.26
C TRP A 574 -1.65 -41.24 -3.15
N LEU A 575 -2.40 -40.29 -3.72
CA LEU A 575 -1.83 -39.19 -4.50
C LEU A 575 -0.91 -38.31 -3.65
N ALA A 576 -1.35 -37.89 -2.46
CA ALA A 576 -0.53 -37.04 -1.59
C ALA A 576 0.72 -37.77 -1.04
N ALA A 577 0.65 -39.08 -0.82
CA ALA A 577 1.80 -39.91 -0.50
C ALA A 577 2.77 -40.04 -1.70
N ALA A 578 2.25 -40.20 -2.93
CA ALA A 578 3.07 -40.21 -4.13
C ALA A 578 3.72 -38.86 -4.43
N ASP A 579 3.00 -37.73 -4.24
CA ASP A 579 3.57 -36.38 -4.37
C ASP A 579 4.65 -36.11 -3.30
N LEU A 580 4.50 -36.61 -2.07
CA LEU A 580 5.56 -36.58 -1.05
C LEU A 580 6.82 -37.32 -1.54
N GLU A 581 6.68 -38.57 -1.99
CA GLU A 581 7.83 -39.37 -2.43
C GLU A 581 8.43 -38.89 -3.76
N ARG A 582 7.66 -38.24 -4.64
CA ARG A 582 8.21 -37.59 -5.85
C ARG A 582 9.05 -36.37 -5.50
N ASN A 583 8.66 -35.62 -4.47
CA ASN A 583 9.37 -34.40 -4.08
C ASN A 583 10.55 -34.65 -3.12
N HIS A 584 10.47 -35.69 -2.27
CA HIS A 584 11.40 -35.92 -1.15
C HIS A 584 11.83 -37.38 -0.96
N GLY A 585 11.47 -38.29 -1.86
CA GLY A 585 11.69 -39.74 -1.74
C GLY A 585 12.77 -40.31 -2.66
N SER A 586 13.03 -41.61 -2.46
CA SER A 586 13.77 -42.40 -3.44
C SER A 586 12.80 -42.91 -4.51
N LYS A 587 13.28 -43.09 -5.74
CA LYS A 587 12.47 -43.63 -6.85
C LYS A 587 11.87 -45.00 -6.50
N GLU A 588 12.63 -45.83 -5.77
CA GLU A 588 12.17 -47.14 -5.30
C GLU A 588 11.04 -47.04 -4.26
N ALA A 589 11.09 -46.09 -3.33
CA ALA A 589 10.01 -45.86 -2.37
C ALA A 589 8.75 -45.36 -3.08
N LEU A 590 8.90 -44.41 -4.02
CA LEU A 590 7.81 -43.91 -4.86
C LEU A 590 7.13 -45.03 -5.66
N TRP A 591 7.91 -45.91 -6.31
CA TRP A 591 7.37 -47.07 -7.00
C TRP A 591 6.65 -48.02 -6.04
N GLN A 592 7.24 -48.35 -4.89
CA GLN A 592 6.60 -49.20 -3.89
C GLN A 592 5.31 -48.61 -3.31
N VAL A 593 5.17 -47.28 -3.24
CA VAL A 593 3.93 -46.61 -2.85
C VAL A 593 2.91 -46.68 -4.00
N LEU A 594 3.32 -46.35 -5.22
CA LEU A 594 2.44 -46.33 -6.40
C LEU A 594 1.95 -47.73 -6.83
N GLU A 595 2.76 -48.78 -6.70
CA GLU A 595 2.31 -50.15 -6.98
C GLU A 595 1.27 -50.62 -5.95
N LYS A 596 1.49 -50.35 -4.66
CA LYS A 596 0.49 -50.60 -3.61
C LYS A 596 -0.77 -49.75 -3.80
N ALA A 597 -0.62 -48.52 -4.30
CA ALA A 597 -1.74 -47.63 -4.63
C ALA A 597 -2.58 -48.17 -5.79
N VAL A 598 -1.92 -48.75 -6.79
CA VAL A 598 -2.53 -49.41 -7.95
C VAL A 598 -3.26 -50.70 -7.55
N GLU A 599 -2.66 -51.51 -6.68
CA GLU A 599 -3.31 -52.71 -6.12
C GLU A 599 -4.53 -52.37 -5.23
N ALA A 600 -4.41 -51.30 -4.42
CA ALA A 600 -5.46 -50.84 -3.50
C ALA A 600 -6.59 -50.07 -4.18
N CYS A 601 -6.31 -49.35 -5.28
CA CYS A 601 -7.28 -48.55 -6.02
C CYS A 601 -7.22 -48.82 -7.55
N PRO A 602 -7.58 -50.03 -8.03
CA PRO A 602 -7.40 -50.40 -9.43
C PRO A 602 -8.17 -49.53 -10.43
N GLN A 603 -9.30 -48.93 -10.01
CA GLN A 603 -10.10 -47.98 -10.79
C GLN A 603 -9.50 -46.56 -10.86
N SER A 604 -8.38 -46.29 -10.18
CA SER A 604 -7.81 -44.95 -10.09
C SER A 604 -6.81 -44.66 -11.22
N GLU A 605 -7.35 -44.28 -12.37
CA GLU A 605 -6.65 -43.87 -13.59
C GLU A 605 -5.41 -42.98 -13.34
N GLU A 606 -5.53 -41.96 -12.50
CA GLU A 606 -4.44 -41.00 -12.23
C GLU A 606 -3.23 -41.62 -11.53
N LEU A 607 -3.43 -42.67 -10.72
CA LEU A 607 -2.34 -43.41 -10.08
C LEU A 607 -1.61 -44.31 -11.09
N TRP A 608 -2.34 -44.93 -12.03
CA TRP A 608 -1.74 -45.64 -13.16
C TRP A 608 -0.91 -44.70 -14.04
N LEU A 609 -1.42 -43.49 -14.30
CA LEU A 609 -0.74 -42.46 -15.09
C LEU A 609 0.51 -41.92 -14.39
N GLN A 610 0.47 -41.72 -13.06
CA GLN A 610 1.65 -41.37 -12.28
C GLN A 610 2.69 -42.50 -12.35
N LEU A 611 2.32 -43.76 -12.08
CA LEU A 611 3.25 -44.90 -12.13
C LEU A 611 3.89 -45.06 -13.53
N ALA A 612 3.10 -44.92 -14.59
CA ALA A 612 3.62 -44.96 -15.97
C ALA A 612 4.55 -43.78 -16.26
N LYS A 613 4.23 -42.56 -15.80
CA LYS A 613 5.07 -41.36 -15.98
C LYS A 613 6.40 -41.48 -15.22
N GLU A 614 6.39 -41.95 -13.98
CA GLU A 614 7.60 -42.12 -13.17
C GLU A 614 8.53 -43.20 -13.73
N LYS A 615 7.97 -44.31 -14.24
CA LYS A 615 8.74 -45.34 -14.95
C LYS A 615 9.30 -44.85 -16.28
N TRP A 616 8.54 -44.05 -17.02
CA TRP A 616 9.01 -43.36 -18.24
C TRP A 616 10.14 -42.35 -17.95
N GLN A 617 10.03 -41.53 -16.89
CA GLN A 617 11.08 -40.61 -16.43
C GLN A 617 12.33 -41.32 -15.86
N ALA A 618 12.22 -42.61 -15.50
CA ALA A 618 13.37 -43.45 -15.17
C ALA A 618 14.05 -44.06 -16.41
N GLY A 619 13.46 -43.94 -17.60
CA GLY A 619 13.94 -44.55 -18.85
C GLY A 619 13.44 -45.99 -19.08
N GLU A 620 12.62 -46.54 -18.18
CA GLU A 620 12.11 -47.91 -18.26
C GLU A 620 10.84 -47.97 -19.15
N ILE A 621 11.00 -47.71 -20.45
CA ILE A 621 9.89 -47.61 -21.41
C ILE A 621 9.05 -48.89 -21.43
N ASP A 622 9.68 -50.07 -21.43
CA ASP A 622 8.97 -51.36 -21.43
C ASP A 622 8.22 -51.65 -20.12
N ASP A 623 8.66 -51.11 -18.99
CA ASP A 623 7.94 -51.24 -17.71
C ASP A 623 6.76 -50.28 -17.66
N ALA A 624 6.90 -49.07 -18.21
CA ALA A 624 5.78 -48.17 -18.42
C ALA A 624 4.74 -48.78 -19.39
N ARG A 625 5.16 -49.47 -20.46
CA ARG A 625 4.27 -50.28 -21.32
C ARG A 625 3.57 -51.40 -20.53
N ARG A 626 4.30 -52.15 -19.69
CA ARG A 626 3.72 -53.20 -18.83
C ARG A 626 2.73 -52.64 -17.80
N VAL A 627 2.98 -51.46 -17.25
CA VAL A 627 2.05 -50.75 -16.35
C VAL A 627 0.79 -50.31 -17.10
N LEU A 628 0.92 -49.68 -18.27
CA LEU A 628 -0.23 -49.27 -19.09
C LEU A 628 -1.03 -50.48 -19.61
N GLY A 629 -0.38 -51.59 -19.96
CA GLY A 629 -1.02 -52.86 -20.27
C GLY A 629 -1.86 -53.43 -19.12
N ARG A 630 -1.35 -53.36 -17.88
CA ARG A 630 -2.14 -53.67 -16.68
C ARG A 630 -3.31 -52.69 -16.51
N ALA A 631 -3.10 -51.40 -16.78
CA ALA A 631 -4.14 -50.37 -16.68
C ALA A 631 -5.29 -50.57 -17.69
N PHE A 632 -5.00 -50.96 -18.94
CA PHE A 632 -6.01 -51.26 -19.96
C PHE A 632 -6.91 -52.44 -19.55
N ASN A 633 -6.32 -53.54 -19.05
CA ASN A 633 -7.08 -54.70 -18.57
C ASN A 633 -8.04 -54.34 -17.43
N GLN A 634 -7.72 -53.30 -16.65
CA GLN A 634 -8.48 -52.87 -15.48
C GLN A 634 -9.50 -51.76 -15.79
N ASN A 635 -9.21 -50.89 -16.76
CA ASN A 635 -10.00 -49.70 -17.11
C ASN A 635 -10.08 -49.51 -18.65
N PRO A 636 -10.76 -50.38 -19.42
CA PRO A 636 -10.69 -50.38 -20.88
C PRO A 636 -11.19 -49.09 -21.56
N ASN A 637 -12.20 -48.45 -20.96
CA ASN A 637 -12.96 -47.37 -21.60
C ASN A 637 -12.37 -45.96 -21.40
N ASN A 638 -11.25 -45.79 -20.68
CA ASN A 638 -10.75 -44.46 -20.31
C ASN A 638 -9.86 -43.81 -21.38
N GLU A 639 -10.27 -42.64 -21.89
CA GLU A 639 -9.46 -41.84 -22.82
C GLU A 639 -8.07 -41.46 -22.30
N ASP A 640 -7.89 -41.18 -21.01
CA ASP A 640 -6.62 -40.63 -20.52
C ASP A 640 -5.49 -41.66 -20.49
N ILE A 641 -5.80 -42.95 -20.23
CA ILE A 641 -4.83 -44.05 -20.33
C ILE A 641 -4.45 -44.30 -21.80
N TRP A 642 -5.43 -44.32 -22.73
CA TRP A 642 -5.17 -44.42 -24.16
C TRP A 642 -4.30 -43.27 -24.68
N LEU A 643 -4.58 -42.03 -24.26
CA LEU A 643 -3.81 -40.85 -24.66
C LEU A 643 -2.40 -40.81 -24.05
N ALA A 644 -2.20 -41.38 -22.87
CA ALA A 644 -0.87 -41.52 -22.27
C ALA A 644 -0.03 -42.60 -22.95
N ALA A 645 -0.62 -43.74 -23.31
CA ALA A 645 0.06 -44.77 -24.10
C ALA A 645 0.46 -44.26 -25.50
N VAL A 646 -0.45 -43.56 -26.20
CA VAL A 646 -0.14 -42.91 -27.48
C VAL A 646 0.97 -41.87 -27.33
N LYS A 647 1.01 -41.10 -26.23
CA LYS A 647 2.14 -40.18 -25.96
C LYS A 647 3.45 -40.96 -25.79
N LEU A 648 3.44 -42.03 -25.01
CA LEU A 648 4.64 -42.82 -24.74
C LEU A 648 5.21 -43.48 -26.00
N GLU A 649 4.36 -44.03 -26.89
CA GLU A 649 4.84 -44.58 -28.17
C GLU A 649 5.25 -43.51 -29.19
N ALA A 650 4.64 -42.31 -29.15
CA ALA A 650 5.08 -41.17 -29.94
C ALA A 650 6.46 -40.64 -29.49
N ASP A 651 6.68 -40.56 -28.18
CA ASP A 651 7.96 -40.15 -27.58
C ASP A 651 9.04 -41.24 -27.72
N ALA A 652 8.65 -42.51 -27.91
CA ALA A 652 9.54 -43.64 -28.21
C ALA A 652 9.78 -43.86 -29.73
N ASP A 653 9.38 -42.92 -30.58
CA ASP A 653 9.49 -42.95 -32.05
C ASP A 653 8.75 -44.10 -32.78
N GLN A 654 7.93 -44.90 -32.09
CA GLN A 654 7.20 -46.04 -32.65
C GLN A 654 5.88 -45.60 -33.31
N THR A 655 6.00 -44.71 -34.31
CA THR A 655 4.86 -44.01 -34.92
C THR A 655 3.78 -44.91 -35.52
N ASP A 656 4.14 -46.10 -36.00
CA ASP A 656 3.17 -47.07 -36.54
C ASP A 656 2.29 -47.68 -35.42
N GLN A 657 2.89 -48.03 -34.29
CA GLN A 657 2.16 -48.53 -33.12
C GLN A 657 1.31 -47.42 -32.49
N ALA A 658 1.81 -46.18 -32.45
CA ALA A 658 1.02 -45.03 -32.04
C ALA A 658 -0.23 -44.82 -32.93
N ARG A 659 -0.14 -45.05 -34.25
CA ARG A 659 -1.30 -45.03 -35.16
C ARG A 659 -2.28 -46.17 -34.89
N GLU A 660 -1.79 -47.39 -34.61
CA GLU A 660 -2.66 -48.52 -34.27
C GLU A 660 -3.38 -48.31 -32.93
N LEU A 661 -2.67 -47.83 -31.89
CA LEU A 661 -3.25 -47.45 -30.60
C LEU A 661 -4.27 -46.30 -30.72
N LEU A 662 -4.04 -45.32 -31.60
CA LEU A 662 -5.05 -44.30 -31.94
C LEU A 662 -6.24 -44.90 -32.69
N ALA A 663 -6.04 -45.93 -33.51
CA ALA A 663 -7.10 -46.61 -34.23
C ALA A 663 -7.93 -47.57 -33.35
N THR A 664 -7.37 -48.17 -32.28
CA THR A 664 -8.13 -48.87 -31.24
C THR A 664 -8.83 -47.88 -30.31
N ALA A 665 -8.14 -46.84 -29.83
CA ALA A 665 -8.72 -45.81 -28.98
C ALA A 665 -9.94 -45.13 -29.64
N ARG A 666 -9.90 -44.83 -30.95
CA ARG A 666 -11.08 -44.29 -31.69
C ARG A 666 -12.28 -45.26 -31.75
N ARG A 667 -12.07 -46.57 -31.58
CA ARG A 667 -13.13 -47.60 -31.57
C ARG A 667 -13.68 -47.86 -30.17
N GLU A 668 -12.82 -47.86 -29.15
CA GLU A 668 -13.17 -48.24 -27.77
C GLU A 668 -13.50 -47.01 -26.89
N ALA A 669 -12.70 -45.94 -27.01
CA ALA A 669 -12.82 -44.70 -26.26
C ALA A 669 -12.95 -43.50 -27.22
N GLY A 670 -13.93 -43.55 -28.13
CA GLY A 670 -14.10 -42.63 -29.25
C GLY A 670 -14.54 -41.18 -28.92
N THR A 671 -13.90 -40.52 -27.95
CA THR A 671 -14.21 -39.14 -27.53
C THR A 671 -13.67 -38.08 -28.49
N ASP A 672 -14.22 -36.85 -28.44
CA ASP A 672 -13.73 -35.73 -29.26
C ASP A 672 -12.24 -35.45 -29.00
N ARG A 673 -11.77 -35.59 -27.76
CA ARG A 673 -10.37 -35.46 -27.35
C ARG A 673 -9.46 -36.49 -28.03
N VAL A 674 -9.88 -37.74 -28.15
CA VAL A 674 -9.14 -38.79 -28.89
C VAL A 674 -9.09 -38.48 -30.39
N TRP A 675 -10.20 -38.02 -30.99
CA TRP A 675 -10.20 -37.55 -32.37
C TRP A 675 -9.24 -36.36 -32.58
N ILE A 676 -9.30 -35.35 -31.70
CA ILE A 676 -8.39 -34.18 -31.69
C ILE A 676 -6.93 -34.63 -31.61
N LYS A 677 -6.61 -35.58 -30.72
CA LYS A 677 -5.23 -36.09 -30.56
C LYS A 677 -4.76 -36.90 -31.78
N SER A 678 -5.63 -37.68 -32.41
CA SER A 678 -5.28 -38.41 -33.64
C SER A 678 -4.97 -37.46 -34.81
N ALA A 679 -5.80 -36.42 -34.99
CA ALA A 679 -5.56 -35.38 -36.00
C ALA A 679 -4.29 -34.55 -35.71
N ALA A 680 -4.00 -34.28 -34.43
CA ALA A 680 -2.76 -33.61 -34.03
C ALA A 680 -1.53 -34.47 -34.31
N PHE A 681 -1.60 -35.78 -34.08
CA PHE A 681 -0.52 -36.74 -34.32
C PHE A 681 -0.16 -36.86 -35.81
N GLU A 682 -1.15 -37.01 -36.71
CA GLU A 682 -0.87 -37.03 -38.15
C GLU A 682 -0.30 -35.69 -38.65
N ARG A 683 -0.80 -34.56 -38.11
CA ARG A 683 -0.27 -33.22 -38.41
C ARG A 683 1.17 -33.03 -37.89
N GLN A 684 1.57 -33.70 -36.81
CA GLN A 684 2.95 -33.73 -36.31
C GLN A 684 3.84 -34.68 -37.13
N SER A 685 3.27 -35.76 -37.67
CA SER A 685 3.96 -36.72 -38.53
C SER A 685 4.14 -36.23 -39.98
N GLY A 686 3.43 -35.18 -40.38
CA GLY A 686 3.49 -34.59 -41.73
C GLY A 686 2.40 -35.07 -42.70
N ASN A 687 1.52 -35.97 -42.26
CA ASN A 687 0.40 -36.53 -43.03
C ASN A 687 -0.78 -35.54 -43.07
N ILE A 688 -0.59 -34.38 -43.72
CA ILE A 688 -1.51 -33.23 -43.62
C ILE A 688 -2.91 -33.55 -44.18
N ASP A 689 -3.00 -34.32 -45.28
CA ASP A 689 -4.29 -34.64 -45.90
C ASP A 689 -5.05 -35.74 -45.15
N GLU A 690 -4.36 -36.75 -44.60
CA GLU A 690 -4.98 -37.72 -43.67
C GLU A 690 -5.44 -37.04 -42.38
N ALA A 691 -4.64 -36.10 -41.83
CA ALA A 691 -5.05 -35.27 -40.70
C ALA A 691 -6.31 -34.46 -41.01
N LEU A 692 -6.45 -33.94 -42.24
CA LEU A 692 -7.62 -33.20 -42.69
C LEU A 692 -8.86 -34.09 -42.79
N ASP A 693 -8.72 -35.33 -43.28
CA ASP A 693 -9.83 -36.29 -43.35
C ASP A 693 -10.24 -36.82 -41.97
N LEU A 694 -9.29 -37.07 -41.06
CA LEU A 694 -9.59 -37.38 -39.66
C LEU A 694 -10.30 -36.22 -38.95
N VAL A 695 -9.95 -34.96 -39.25
CA VAL A 695 -10.69 -33.79 -38.78
C VAL A 695 -12.08 -33.71 -39.40
N ASN A 696 -12.25 -34.05 -40.68
CA ASN A 696 -13.57 -34.08 -41.32
C ASN A 696 -14.49 -35.15 -40.70
N GLN A 697 -13.98 -36.38 -40.49
CA GLN A 697 -14.71 -37.47 -39.82
C GLN A 697 -15.03 -37.10 -38.36
N GLY A 698 -14.05 -36.59 -37.62
CA GLY A 698 -14.24 -36.10 -36.26
C GLY A 698 -15.27 -34.98 -36.16
N LEU A 699 -15.38 -34.10 -37.17
CA LEU A 699 -16.39 -33.04 -37.24
C LEU A 699 -17.78 -33.52 -37.68
N GLN A 700 -17.89 -34.66 -38.37
CA GLN A 700 -19.20 -35.30 -38.62
C GLN A 700 -19.77 -35.92 -37.34
N LEU A 701 -18.91 -36.56 -36.54
CA LEU A 701 -19.28 -37.15 -35.24
C LEU A 701 -19.46 -36.08 -34.16
N TYR A 702 -18.58 -35.08 -34.12
CA TYR A 702 -18.54 -34.03 -33.10
C TYR A 702 -18.55 -32.61 -33.71
N PRO A 703 -19.67 -32.15 -34.32
CA PRO A 703 -19.76 -30.80 -34.92
C PRO A 703 -19.50 -29.64 -33.94
N LYS A 704 -19.63 -29.91 -32.63
CA LYS A 704 -19.43 -28.95 -31.52
C LYS A 704 -18.01 -28.91 -30.96
N ALA A 705 -17.07 -29.70 -31.50
CA ALA A 705 -15.68 -29.71 -31.05
C ALA A 705 -14.91 -28.52 -31.64
N ASP A 706 -14.70 -27.48 -30.83
CA ASP A 706 -14.04 -26.23 -31.26
C ASP A 706 -12.60 -26.45 -31.74
N LYS A 707 -11.82 -27.29 -31.04
CA LYS A 707 -10.43 -27.63 -31.37
C LYS A 707 -10.31 -28.33 -32.73
N LEU A 708 -11.30 -29.13 -33.16
CA LEU A 708 -11.29 -29.71 -34.51
C LEU A 708 -11.46 -28.62 -35.58
N TRP A 709 -12.37 -27.65 -35.38
CA TRP A 709 -12.49 -26.49 -36.26
C TRP A 709 -11.22 -25.61 -36.26
N MET A 710 -10.57 -25.43 -35.10
CA MET A 710 -9.29 -24.73 -35.00
C MET A 710 -8.21 -25.43 -35.84
N MET A 711 -8.07 -26.75 -35.72
CA MET A 711 -7.09 -27.50 -36.51
C MET A 711 -7.41 -27.51 -38.00
N LYS A 712 -8.69 -27.61 -38.39
CA LYS A 712 -9.11 -27.50 -39.80
C LYS A 712 -8.65 -26.18 -40.42
N GLY A 713 -8.90 -25.06 -39.74
CA GLY A 713 -8.45 -23.75 -40.19
C GLY A 713 -6.93 -23.61 -40.23
N GLN A 714 -6.22 -24.11 -39.21
CA GLN A 714 -4.75 -24.09 -39.17
C GLN A 714 -4.09 -24.98 -40.24
N ILE A 715 -4.70 -26.12 -40.59
CA ILE A 715 -4.24 -26.98 -41.70
C ILE A 715 -4.41 -26.23 -43.04
N TYR A 716 -5.56 -25.58 -43.27
CA TYR A 716 -5.74 -24.76 -44.46
C TYR A 716 -4.82 -23.52 -44.50
N GLU A 717 -4.50 -22.91 -43.36
CA GLU A 717 -3.47 -21.86 -43.29
C GLU A 717 -2.09 -22.40 -43.70
N TYR A 718 -1.69 -23.57 -43.19
CA TYR A 718 -0.42 -24.19 -43.57
C TYR A 718 -0.37 -24.58 -45.06
N GLN A 719 -1.47 -25.09 -45.60
CA GLN A 719 -1.64 -25.35 -47.04
C GLN A 719 -1.82 -24.07 -47.89
N ASN A 720 -1.76 -22.87 -47.30
CA ASN A 720 -2.03 -21.58 -47.97
C ASN A 720 -3.42 -21.46 -48.64
N LYS A 721 -4.40 -22.29 -48.25
CA LYS A 721 -5.77 -22.31 -48.78
C LYS A 721 -6.67 -21.32 -48.03
N TYR A 722 -6.27 -20.04 -47.99
CA TYR A 722 -6.91 -18.98 -47.19
C TYR A 722 -8.44 -18.85 -47.31
N PRO A 723 -9.09 -19.03 -48.48
CA PRO A 723 -10.56 -19.01 -48.57
C PRO A 723 -11.22 -20.16 -47.78
N GLN A 724 -10.61 -21.35 -47.80
CA GLN A 724 -11.10 -22.54 -47.10
C GLN A 724 -10.82 -22.45 -45.58
N ALA A 725 -9.69 -21.84 -45.18
CA ALA A 725 -9.44 -21.48 -43.78
C ALA A 725 -10.50 -20.52 -43.24
N ARG A 726 -10.83 -19.46 -44.00
CA ARG A 726 -11.90 -18.51 -43.68
C ARG A 726 -13.26 -19.20 -43.58
N GLU A 727 -13.57 -20.13 -44.47
CA GLU A 727 -14.82 -20.91 -44.40
C GLU A 727 -14.85 -21.84 -43.19
N ALA A 728 -13.75 -22.55 -42.88
CA ALA A 728 -13.64 -23.42 -41.71
C ALA A 728 -13.79 -22.65 -40.38
N TYR A 729 -13.19 -21.46 -40.26
CA TYR A 729 -13.41 -20.62 -39.08
C TYR A 729 -14.80 -19.96 -39.07
N SER A 730 -15.39 -19.63 -40.22
CA SER A 730 -16.75 -19.06 -40.31
C SER A 730 -17.84 -20.08 -39.97
N THR A 731 -17.68 -21.33 -40.39
CA THR A 731 -18.56 -22.46 -40.03
C THR A 731 -18.33 -22.88 -38.58
N GLY A 732 -17.08 -23.02 -38.15
CA GLY A 732 -16.71 -23.29 -36.76
C GLY A 732 -17.26 -22.25 -35.77
N THR A 733 -17.13 -20.95 -36.03
CA THR A 733 -17.68 -19.90 -35.15
C THR A 733 -19.21 -19.80 -35.15
N ARG A 734 -19.91 -20.45 -36.10
CA ARG A 734 -21.37 -20.64 -36.07
C ARG A 734 -21.77 -21.88 -35.26
N ALA A 735 -21.03 -22.98 -35.40
CA ALA A 735 -21.27 -24.23 -34.67
C ALA A 735 -20.87 -24.10 -33.18
N CYS A 736 -19.78 -23.39 -32.91
CA CYS A 736 -19.16 -23.20 -31.61
C CYS A 736 -19.07 -21.70 -31.26
N PRO A 737 -20.19 -20.99 -31.04
CA PRO A 737 -20.15 -19.55 -30.77
C PRO A 737 -19.46 -19.20 -29.44
N LYS A 738 -19.34 -20.16 -28.50
CA LYS A 738 -18.75 -19.96 -27.17
C LYS A 738 -17.22 -20.05 -27.11
N SER A 739 -16.54 -20.61 -28.13
CA SER A 739 -15.11 -20.90 -28.05
C SER A 739 -14.25 -19.69 -28.41
N VAL A 740 -13.74 -19.00 -27.38
CA VAL A 740 -12.93 -17.79 -27.54
C VAL A 740 -11.72 -17.98 -28.47
N PRO A 741 -10.86 -19.02 -28.33
CA PRO A 741 -9.67 -19.17 -29.19
C PRO A 741 -9.98 -19.30 -30.68
N LEU A 742 -11.16 -19.82 -31.04
CA LEU A 742 -11.60 -19.96 -32.43
C LEU A 742 -11.94 -18.59 -33.05
N TRP A 743 -12.52 -17.67 -32.27
CA TRP A 743 -12.71 -16.27 -32.66
C TRP A 743 -11.37 -15.53 -32.81
N LEU A 744 -10.40 -15.82 -31.94
CA LEU A 744 -9.06 -15.20 -32.04
C LEU A 744 -8.32 -15.64 -33.30
N LEU A 745 -8.34 -16.94 -33.64
CA LEU A 745 -7.78 -17.44 -34.90
C LEU A 745 -8.48 -16.83 -36.13
N ALA A 746 -9.83 -16.75 -36.11
CA ALA A 746 -10.59 -16.11 -37.18
C ALA A 746 -10.20 -14.64 -37.40
N SER A 747 -10.03 -13.87 -36.31
CA SER A 747 -9.59 -12.48 -36.38
C SER A 747 -8.15 -12.35 -36.88
N ARG A 748 -7.24 -13.17 -36.35
CA ARG A 748 -5.82 -13.19 -36.75
C ARG A 748 -5.63 -13.60 -38.21
N LEU A 749 -6.50 -14.45 -38.77
CA LEU A 749 -6.50 -14.77 -40.20
C LEU A 749 -6.85 -13.56 -41.08
N GLU A 750 -7.92 -12.82 -40.75
CA GLU A 750 -8.26 -11.59 -41.50
C GLU A 750 -7.19 -10.52 -41.35
N GLU A 751 -6.56 -10.41 -40.18
CA GLU A 751 -5.46 -9.45 -39.93
C GLU A 751 -4.19 -9.80 -40.72
N LYS A 752 -3.78 -11.08 -40.78
CA LYS A 752 -2.71 -11.55 -41.69
C LYS A 752 -2.96 -11.15 -43.15
N TYR A 753 -4.22 -11.10 -43.55
CA TYR A 753 -4.66 -10.70 -44.90
C TYR A 753 -4.90 -9.17 -45.04
N GLY A 754 -4.56 -8.37 -44.03
CA GLY A 754 -4.75 -6.91 -44.03
C GLY A 754 -6.22 -6.46 -43.94
N ALA A 755 -7.17 -7.37 -43.79
CA ALA A 755 -8.61 -7.09 -43.76
C ALA A 755 -9.10 -6.63 -42.39
N VAL A 756 -8.45 -5.60 -41.81
CA VAL A 756 -8.69 -5.09 -40.44
C VAL A 756 -10.17 -4.80 -40.17
N VAL A 757 -10.92 -4.28 -41.16
CA VAL A 757 -12.38 -4.01 -41.02
C VAL A 757 -13.19 -5.30 -40.82
N LYS A 758 -12.78 -6.42 -41.42
CA LYS A 758 -13.38 -7.75 -41.19
C LYS A 758 -12.95 -8.33 -39.84
N ALA A 759 -11.68 -8.17 -39.46
CA ALA A 759 -11.19 -8.57 -38.13
C ALA A 759 -12.00 -7.88 -37.01
N ARG A 760 -12.22 -6.55 -37.13
CA ARG A 760 -13.13 -5.78 -36.25
C ARG A 760 -14.52 -6.40 -36.18
N SER A 761 -15.20 -6.60 -37.31
CA SER A 761 -16.58 -7.12 -37.31
C SER A 761 -16.68 -8.56 -36.79
N ILE A 762 -15.63 -9.38 -36.95
CA ILE A 762 -15.53 -10.71 -36.34
C ILE A 762 -15.38 -10.60 -34.82
N LEU A 763 -14.53 -9.71 -34.31
CA LEU A 763 -14.37 -9.49 -32.86
C LEU A 763 -15.59 -8.82 -32.22
N ASP A 764 -16.26 -7.90 -32.91
CA ASP A 764 -17.53 -7.31 -32.46
C ASP A 764 -18.60 -8.41 -32.33
N ARG A 765 -18.70 -9.30 -33.32
CA ARG A 765 -19.57 -10.48 -33.28
C ARG A 765 -19.15 -11.48 -32.18
N ALA A 766 -17.85 -11.64 -31.94
CA ALA A 766 -17.33 -12.48 -30.88
C ALA A 766 -17.70 -11.97 -29.48
N ARG A 767 -17.59 -10.64 -29.23
CA ARG A 767 -17.99 -10.04 -27.94
C ARG A 767 -19.49 -10.12 -27.70
N LEU A 768 -20.31 -10.14 -28.75
CA LEU A 768 -21.76 -10.42 -28.64
C LEU A 768 -22.04 -11.91 -28.36
N ALA A 769 -21.27 -12.83 -28.94
CA ALA A 769 -21.40 -14.27 -28.72
C ALA A 769 -20.85 -14.74 -27.35
N VAL A 770 -19.80 -14.08 -26.85
CA VAL A 770 -19.18 -14.30 -25.53
C VAL A 770 -18.94 -12.95 -24.84
N PRO A 771 -19.98 -12.39 -24.18
CA PRO A 771 -19.83 -11.18 -23.36
C PRO A 771 -18.79 -11.36 -22.25
N LYS A 772 -18.12 -10.26 -21.87
CA LYS A 772 -17.14 -10.21 -20.77
C LYS A 772 -15.89 -11.10 -20.91
N SER A 773 -15.58 -11.65 -22.10
CA SER A 773 -14.30 -12.34 -22.31
C SER A 773 -13.13 -11.36 -22.39
N ALA A 774 -12.16 -11.50 -21.48
CA ALA A 774 -10.96 -10.67 -21.47
C ALA A 774 -10.10 -10.84 -22.72
N GLU A 775 -9.92 -12.06 -23.21
CA GLU A 775 -9.07 -12.36 -24.38
C GLU A 775 -9.63 -11.75 -25.68
N LEU A 776 -10.96 -11.73 -25.84
CA LEU A 776 -11.60 -11.04 -26.96
C LEU A 776 -11.37 -9.53 -26.88
N TRP A 777 -11.45 -8.96 -25.69
CA TRP A 777 -11.17 -7.54 -25.47
C TRP A 777 -9.69 -7.21 -25.74
N THR A 778 -8.73 -8.00 -25.26
CA THR A 778 -7.29 -7.77 -25.50
C THR A 778 -6.93 -7.87 -26.97
N GLU A 779 -7.41 -8.89 -27.70
CA GLU A 779 -7.17 -8.94 -29.15
C GLU A 779 -7.86 -7.80 -29.90
N SER A 780 -9.03 -7.29 -29.45
CA SER A 780 -9.61 -6.09 -30.08
C SER A 780 -8.78 -4.83 -29.88
N VAL A 781 -8.16 -4.65 -28.71
CA VAL A 781 -7.20 -3.55 -28.46
C VAL A 781 -5.92 -3.76 -29.28
N ARG A 782 -5.42 -5.01 -29.38
CA ARG A 782 -4.22 -5.33 -30.15
C ARG A 782 -4.41 -5.16 -31.65
N VAL A 783 -5.57 -5.51 -32.22
CA VAL A 783 -5.88 -5.26 -33.64
C VAL A 783 -5.90 -3.76 -33.93
N GLU A 784 -6.52 -2.93 -33.08
CA GLU A 784 -6.44 -1.47 -33.25
C GLU A 784 -4.99 -0.95 -33.10
N ARG A 785 -4.22 -1.50 -32.15
CA ARG A 785 -2.80 -1.14 -31.96
C ARG A 785 -1.92 -1.52 -33.14
N ARG A 786 -2.10 -2.73 -33.69
CA ARG A 786 -1.38 -3.23 -34.89
C ARG A 786 -1.80 -2.45 -36.15
N ALA A 787 -3.04 -1.97 -36.21
CA ALA A 787 -3.52 -1.00 -37.19
C ALA A 787 -3.17 0.48 -36.88
N ASN A 788 -2.30 0.75 -35.90
CA ASN A 788 -1.84 2.08 -35.46
C ASN A 788 -2.94 3.05 -34.95
N ASN A 789 -4.16 2.57 -34.70
CA ASN A 789 -5.30 3.35 -34.23
C ASN A 789 -5.31 3.52 -32.70
N ILE A 790 -4.22 4.08 -32.15
CA ILE A 790 -3.99 4.17 -30.69
C ILE A 790 -5.16 4.86 -29.94
N GLY A 791 -5.78 5.88 -30.53
CA GLY A 791 -6.94 6.55 -29.95
C GLY A 791 -8.14 5.61 -29.76
N GLN A 792 -8.47 4.81 -30.77
CA GLN A 792 -9.54 3.82 -30.68
C GLN A 792 -9.16 2.67 -29.73
N ALA A 793 -7.89 2.24 -29.73
CA ALA A 793 -7.37 1.25 -28.79
C ALA A 793 -7.56 1.68 -27.31
N LYS A 794 -7.34 2.96 -26.99
CA LYS A 794 -7.62 3.53 -25.66
C LYS A 794 -9.11 3.52 -25.32
N VAL A 795 -9.99 3.87 -26.27
CA VAL A 795 -11.45 3.83 -26.06
C VAL A 795 -11.96 2.40 -25.85
N LEU A 796 -11.43 1.42 -26.59
CA LEU A 796 -11.77 0.01 -26.39
C LEU A 796 -11.24 -0.53 -25.06
N MET A 797 -10.00 -0.19 -24.66
CA MET A 797 -9.47 -0.60 -23.35
C MET A 797 -10.28 0.02 -22.18
N ALA A 798 -10.69 1.28 -22.29
CA ALA A 798 -11.53 1.91 -21.26
C ALA A 798 -12.87 1.18 -21.07
N LYS A 799 -13.47 0.67 -22.16
CA LYS A 799 -14.67 -0.18 -22.11
C LYS A 799 -14.37 -1.57 -21.55
N ALA A 800 -13.27 -2.19 -21.98
CA ALA A 800 -12.84 -3.51 -21.50
C ALA A 800 -12.60 -3.53 -19.98
N LEU A 801 -11.94 -2.51 -19.43
CA LEU A 801 -11.71 -2.36 -17.98
C LEU A 801 -12.97 -1.97 -17.20
N GLN A 802 -14.02 -1.46 -17.85
CA GLN A 802 -15.35 -1.27 -17.24
C GLN A 802 -16.15 -2.58 -17.18
N GLU A 803 -16.10 -3.41 -18.22
CA GLU A 803 -16.77 -4.71 -18.25
C GLU A 803 -16.05 -5.80 -17.44
N VAL A 804 -14.71 -5.77 -17.45
CA VAL A 804 -13.83 -6.81 -16.88
C VAL A 804 -12.66 -6.15 -16.11
N PRO A 805 -12.93 -5.48 -14.97
CA PRO A 805 -11.88 -4.83 -14.18
C PRO A 805 -10.90 -5.81 -13.51
N THR A 806 -11.25 -7.10 -13.42
CA THR A 806 -10.52 -8.16 -12.70
C THR A 806 -9.64 -9.02 -13.61
N SER A 807 -9.17 -8.52 -14.77
CA SER A 807 -8.32 -9.30 -15.69
C SER A 807 -6.93 -8.66 -15.87
N GLY A 808 -5.90 -9.34 -15.36
CA GLY A 808 -4.51 -8.90 -15.46
C GLY A 808 -3.98 -8.81 -16.89
N LEU A 809 -4.52 -9.60 -17.83
CA LEU A 809 -4.14 -9.50 -19.24
C LEU A 809 -4.54 -8.13 -19.84
N LEU A 810 -5.74 -7.62 -19.52
CA LEU A 810 -6.16 -6.27 -19.94
C LEU A 810 -5.29 -5.17 -19.29
N TRP A 811 -5.03 -5.27 -17.99
CA TRP A 811 -4.13 -4.35 -17.30
C TRP A 811 -2.72 -4.37 -17.90
N SER A 812 -2.18 -5.54 -18.25
CA SER A 812 -0.84 -5.68 -18.84
C SER A 812 -0.70 -4.94 -20.19
N GLU A 813 -1.63 -5.13 -21.12
CA GLU A 813 -1.64 -4.43 -22.42
C GLU A 813 -1.80 -2.90 -22.23
N SER A 814 -2.64 -2.47 -21.28
CA SER A 814 -2.83 -1.06 -20.96
C SER A 814 -1.55 -0.42 -20.44
N ILE A 815 -0.89 -1.07 -19.47
CA ILE A 815 0.35 -0.62 -18.84
C ILE A 815 1.50 -0.54 -19.87
N TRP A 816 1.65 -1.53 -20.74
CA TRP A 816 2.75 -1.52 -21.72
C TRP A 816 2.53 -0.58 -22.89
N HIS A 817 1.35 -0.60 -23.52
CA HIS A 817 1.17 -0.01 -24.85
C HIS A 817 0.30 1.25 -24.89
N LEU A 818 -0.50 1.53 -23.85
CA LEU A 818 -1.39 2.69 -23.84
C LEU A 818 -0.86 3.80 -22.93
N GLU A 819 -0.21 3.47 -21.81
CA GLU A 819 0.21 4.46 -20.80
C GLU A 819 1.68 4.90 -20.93
N PRO A 820 1.97 6.21 -20.73
CA PRO A 820 3.34 6.73 -20.72
C PRO A 820 4.21 6.09 -19.63
N GLY A 821 5.52 5.94 -19.90
CA GLY A 821 6.46 5.23 -19.02
C GLY A 821 6.40 5.62 -17.54
N ALA A 822 6.27 6.91 -17.23
CA ALA A 822 6.17 7.42 -15.85
C ALA A 822 4.89 6.97 -15.11
N GLN A 823 3.78 6.78 -15.82
CA GLN A 823 2.48 6.42 -15.22
C GLN A 823 2.33 4.90 -15.01
N ARG A 824 3.16 4.09 -15.68
CA ARG A 824 3.12 2.61 -15.60
C ARG A 824 3.18 2.09 -14.17
N LYS A 825 4.03 2.66 -13.31
CA LYS A 825 4.17 2.25 -11.90
C LYS A 825 2.87 2.46 -11.11
N ALA A 826 2.26 3.65 -11.23
CA ALA A 826 1.00 3.96 -10.56
C ALA A 826 -0.13 3.03 -11.06
N ARG A 827 -0.22 2.82 -12.39
CA ARG A 827 -1.17 1.89 -13.00
C ARG A 827 -0.94 0.43 -12.63
N THR A 828 0.29 0.02 -12.36
CA THR A 828 0.60 -1.34 -11.88
C THR A 828 0.15 -1.52 -10.43
N MET A 829 0.31 -0.50 -9.58
CA MET A 829 -0.23 -0.53 -8.20
C MET A 829 -1.77 -0.48 -8.19
N GLU A 830 -2.39 0.28 -9.09
CA GLU A 830 -3.85 0.26 -9.31
C GLU A 830 -4.30 -1.13 -9.78
N ALA A 831 -3.61 -1.71 -10.77
CA ALA A 831 -3.87 -3.05 -11.27
C ALA A 831 -3.75 -4.09 -10.15
N ILE A 832 -2.69 -4.09 -9.33
CA ILE A 832 -2.55 -5.03 -8.19
C ILE A 832 -3.70 -4.89 -7.18
N LYS A 833 -4.26 -3.68 -6.98
CA LYS A 833 -5.42 -3.43 -6.08
C LYS A 833 -6.79 -3.80 -6.68
N LYS A 834 -6.84 -4.19 -7.95
CA LYS A 834 -8.04 -4.73 -8.65
C LYS A 834 -7.87 -6.21 -9.02
N VAL A 835 -6.62 -6.54 -9.29
CA VAL A 835 -5.86 -7.73 -9.70
C VAL A 835 -5.39 -8.67 -8.60
N ASP A 836 -6.21 -8.99 -7.60
CA ASP A 836 -5.73 -9.73 -6.42
C ASP A 836 -5.08 -11.08 -6.82
N ASN A 837 -3.74 -11.14 -6.69
CA ASN A 837 -2.85 -12.27 -6.99
C ASN A 837 -2.75 -12.75 -8.45
N ASP A 838 -3.05 -11.91 -9.44
CA ASP A 838 -2.96 -12.30 -10.86
C ASP A 838 -1.49 -12.38 -11.36
N PRO A 839 -0.99 -13.55 -11.84
CA PRO A 839 0.42 -13.76 -12.19
C PRO A 839 0.93 -12.81 -13.28
N ILE A 840 0.09 -12.54 -14.28
CA ILE A 840 0.40 -11.66 -15.41
C ILE A 840 0.68 -10.23 -14.93
N VAL A 841 -0.04 -9.75 -13.91
CA VAL A 841 0.21 -8.43 -13.31
C VAL A 841 1.57 -8.42 -12.61
N PHE A 842 1.91 -9.47 -11.85
CA PHE A 842 3.21 -9.59 -11.18
C PHE A 842 4.37 -9.68 -12.19
N ILE A 843 4.20 -10.36 -13.32
CA ILE A 843 5.18 -10.37 -14.44
C ILE A 843 5.35 -8.96 -15.02
N THR A 844 4.28 -8.19 -15.20
CA THR A 844 4.43 -6.79 -15.65
C THR A 844 5.10 -5.89 -14.63
N ALA A 845 4.82 -6.07 -13.33
CA ALA A 845 5.53 -5.37 -12.26
C ALA A 845 7.04 -5.69 -12.29
N ALA A 846 7.40 -6.98 -12.36
CA ALA A 846 8.78 -7.43 -12.45
C ALA A 846 9.52 -6.83 -13.67
N ARG A 847 8.90 -6.86 -14.86
CA ARG A 847 9.43 -6.25 -16.09
C ARG A 847 9.59 -4.73 -15.98
N ILE A 848 8.74 -4.03 -15.21
CA ILE A 848 8.90 -2.58 -14.95
C ILE A 848 10.07 -2.31 -14.00
N PHE A 849 10.21 -3.07 -12.91
CA PHE A 849 11.35 -2.92 -11.99
C PHE A 849 12.69 -3.24 -12.68
N TRP A 850 12.70 -4.21 -13.58
CA TRP A 850 13.84 -4.54 -14.44
C TRP A 850 14.19 -3.41 -15.41
N GLY A 851 13.22 -2.97 -16.23
CA GLY A 851 13.47 -2.03 -17.34
C GLY A 851 13.56 -0.54 -16.94
N ALA A 852 12.77 -0.09 -15.96
CA ALA A 852 12.64 1.34 -15.64
C ALA A 852 13.43 1.76 -14.38
N GLU A 853 13.47 0.92 -13.34
CA GLU A 853 14.18 1.24 -12.08
C GLU A 853 15.55 0.57 -11.97
N ARG A 854 15.87 -0.41 -12.85
CA ARG A 854 17.03 -1.32 -12.71
C ARG A 854 17.11 -1.99 -11.32
N ALA A 855 15.98 -2.14 -10.63
CA ALA A 855 15.91 -2.63 -9.27
C ALA A 855 15.90 -4.18 -9.26
N LEU A 856 17.05 -4.78 -9.58
CA LEU A 856 17.19 -6.21 -9.88
C LEU A 856 16.61 -7.13 -8.79
N GLU A 857 16.89 -6.89 -7.51
CA GLU A 857 16.33 -7.69 -6.41
C GLU A 857 14.81 -7.61 -6.33
N LYS A 858 14.23 -6.42 -6.59
CA LYS A 858 12.77 -6.25 -6.58
C LYS A 858 12.15 -6.97 -7.76
N ALA A 859 12.75 -6.86 -8.95
CA ALA A 859 12.32 -7.60 -10.13
C ALA A 859 12.34 -9.12 -9.89
N MET A 860 13.43 -9.64 -9.29
CA MET A 860 13.57 -11.05 -8.92
C MET A 860 12.43 -11.52 -8.00
N ARG A 861 12.17 -10.80 -6.90
CA ARG A 861 11.08 -11.14 -5.96
C ARG A 861 9.69 -11.08 -6.58
N TRP A 862 9.45 -10.19 -7.55
CA TRP A 862 8.17 -10.15 -8.28
C TRP A 862 8.02 -11.28 -9.30
N PHE A 863 9.11 -11.76 -9.93
CA PHE A 863 9.07 -12.98 -10.75
C PHE A 863 8.85 -14.24 -9.90
N GLU A 864 9.54 -14.37 -8.76
CA GLU A 864 9.31 -15.44 -7.79
C GLU A 864 7.85 -15.46 -7.31
N LYS A 865 7.29 -14.28 -6.96
CA LYS A 865 5.88 -14.16 -6.58
C LYS A 865 4.93 -14.54 -7.71
N ALA A 866 5.24 -14.24 -8.97
CA ALA A 866 4.42 -14.64 -10.11
C ALA A 866 4.37 -16.18 -10.27
N ILE A 867 5.52 -16.84 -10.13
CA ILE A 867 5.66 -18.31 -10.21
C ILE A 867 4.95 -19.02 -9.05
N VAL A 868 4.97 -18.43 -7.85
CA VAL A 868 4.24 -18.96 -6.67
C VAL A 868 2.73 -18.71 -6.79
N ALA A 869 2.29 -17.71 -7.55
CA ALA A 869 0.87 -17.45 -7.82
C ALA A 869 0.28 -18.39 -8.89
N ASP A 870 1.04 -18.68 -9.96
CA ASP A 870 0.70 -19.73 -10.93
C ASP A 870 1.98 -20.32 -11.56
N SER A 871 2.22 -21.60 -11.29
CA SER A 871 3.36 -22.35 -11.82
C SER A 871 3.12 -22.94 -13.21
N ASP A 872 1.89 -22.92 -13.74
CA ASP A 872 1.49 -23.43 -15.05
C ASP A 872 1.59 -22.36 -16.16
N HIS A 873 1.86 -21.11 -15.79
CA HIS A 873 2.00 -19.97 -16.71
C HIS A 873 3.42 -19.86 -17.33
N GLY A 874 3.64 -20.58 -18.44
CA GLY A 874 4.92 -20.69 -19.16
C GLY A 874 5.55 -19.37 -19.60
N ASP A 875 4.76 -18.35 -19.95
CA ASP A 875 5.30 -17.02 -20.31
C ASP A 875 6.01 -16.35 -19.11
N GLY A 876 5.60 -16.66 -17.87
CA GLY A 876 6.23 -16.16 -16.64
C GLY A 876 7.61 -16.76 -16.42
N TRP A 877 7.73 -18.08 -16.58
CA TRP A 877 9.01 -18.79 -16.57
C TRP A 877 9.96 -18.25 -17.63
N ALA A 878 9.48 -18.01 -18.86
CA ALA A 878 10.31 -17.50 -19.94
C ALA A 878 10.78 -16.05 -19.72
N TRP A 879 9.94 -15.16 -19.17
CA TRP A 879 10.38 -13.82 -18.77
C TRP A 879 11.41 -13.85 -17.63
N TYR A 880 11.23 -14.73 -16.65
CA TYR A 880 12.18 -14.87 -15.54
C TYR A 880 13.52 -15.47 -15.99
N TYR A 881 13.48 -16.48 -16.88
CA TYR A 881 14.68 -17.03 -17.52
C TYR A 881 15.41 -15.96 -18.34
N LYS A 882 14.71 -15.10 -19.09
CA LYS A 882 15.32 -13.98 -19.83
C LYS A 882 15.94 -12.92 -18.90
N PHE A 883 15.35 -12.66 -17.74
CA PHE A 883 15.95 -11.83 -16.70
C PHE A 883 17.23 -12.47 -16.12
N LEU A 884 17.22 -13.78 -15.83
CA LEU A 884 18.39 -14.52 -15.32
C LEU A 884 19.49 -14.77 -16.38
N LEU A 885 19.17 -14.68 -17.67
CA LEU A 885 20.17 -14.62 -18.74
C LEU A 885 20.99 -13.31 -18.69
N GLN A 886 20.39 -12.19 -18.29
CA GLN A 886 21.07 -10.88 -18.24
C GLN A 886 21.67 -10.54 -16.87
N HIS A 887 21.08 -11.04 -15.77
CA HIS A 887 21.39 -10.58 -14.41
C HIS A 887 21.48 -11.71 -13.35
N GLY A 888 21.32 -12.98 -13.74
CA GLY A 888 21.30 -14.12 -12.82
C GLY A 888 22.64 -14.85 -12.70
N THR A 889 22.86 -15.52 -11.58
CA THR A 889 23.90 -16.55 -11.45
C THR A 889 23.47 -17.83 -12.17
N GLU A 890 24.45 -18.66 -12.57
CA GLU A 890 24.20 -19.89 -13.31
C GLU A 890 23.41 -20.93 -12.50
N GLU A 891 23.69 -21.05 -11.20
CA GLU A 891 22.93 -21.88 -10.25
C GLU A 891 21.43 -21.53 -10.25
N LYS A 892 21.10 -20.24 -10.18
CA LYS A 892 19.71 -19.74 -10.21
C LYS A 892 19.04 -20.00 -11.56
N ARG A 893 19.81 -19.98 -12.65
CA ARG A 893 19.29 -20.36 -13.98
C ARG A 893 18.97 -21.85 -14.05
N ALA A 894 19.85 -22.71 -13.51
CA ALA A 894 19.62 -24.15 -13.45
C ALA A 894 18.42 -24.51 -12.56
N ASP A 895 18.29 -23.89 -11.38
CA ASP A 895 17.14 -24.03 -10.48
C ASP A 895 15.81 -23.66 -11.17
N VAL A 896 15.77 -22.57 -11.93
CA VAL A 896 14.57 -22.13 -12.67
C VAL A 896 14.23 -23.05 -13.84
N VAL A 897 15.23 -23.59 -14.53
CA VAL A 897 15.02 -24.63 -15.56
C VAL A 897 14.47 -25.90 -14.92
N ALA A 898 15.08 -26.39 -13.84
CA ALA A 898 14.65 -27.60 -13.14
C ALA A 898 13.21 -27.48 -12.60
N LYS A 899 12.86 -26.33 -12.01
CA LYS A 899 11.49 -26.05 -11.55
C LYS A 899 10.48 -25.98 -12.70
N CYS A 900 10.82 -25.34 -13.82
CA CYS A 900 9.96 -25.31 -15.02
C CYS A 900 9.77 -26.69 -15.66
N VAL A 901 10.81 -27.53 -15.65
CA VAL A 901 10.73 -28.93 -16.11
C VAL A 901 9.85 -29.75 -15.16
N ALA A 902 9.92 -29.53 -13.85
CA ALA A 902 9.10 -30.22 -12.86
C ALA A 902 7.60 -29.81 -12.90
N THR A 903 7.28 -28.56 -13.25
CA THR A 903 5.88 -28.07 -13.31
C THR A 903 5.18 -28.35 -14.64
N GLU A 904 5.94 -28.57 -15.73
CA GLU A 904 5.42 -28.81 -17.10
C GLU A 904 4.33 -27.79 -17.52
N PRO A 905 4.65 -26.48 -17.58
CA PRO A 905 3.65 -25.44 -17.84
C PRO A 905 2.96 -25.60 -19.20
N LYS A 906 1.66 -25.29 -19.24
CA LYS A 906 0.76 -25.44 -20.39
C LYS A 906 0.06 -24.15 -20.78
N HIS A 907 0.05 -23.14 -19.91
CA HIS A 907 -0.59 -21.84 -20.14
C HIS A 907 0.45 -20.75 -20.46
N GLY A 908 -0.02 -19.58 -20.90
CA GLY A 908 0.81 -18.56 -21.55
C GLY A 908 0.56 -18.51 -23.06
N GLU A 909 0.53 -17.32 -23.62
CA GLU A 909 0.19 -17.08 -25.02
C GLU A 909 1.36 -17.41 -25.95
N VAL A 910 2.57 -16.97 -25.61
CA VAL A 910 3.76 -17.22 -26.44
C VAL A 910 4.22 -18.66 -26.24
N TRP A 911 4.17 -19.16 -25.01
CA TRP A 911 4.36 -20.58 -24.66
C TRP A 911 3.48 -21.50 -25.50
N GLN A 912 2.15 -21.29 -25.48
CA GLN A 912 1.24 -22.11 -26.29
C GLN A 912 1.45 -21.94 -27.80
N SER A 913 1.96 -20.81 -28.29
CA SER A 913 2.31 -20.68 -29.71
C SER A 913 3.50 -21.58 -30.06
N VAL A 914 4.61 -21.49 -29.32
CA VAL A 914 5.84 -22.26 -29.58
C VAL A 914 5.62 -23.77 -29.38
N ALA A 915 4.89 -24.17 -28.33
CA ALA A 915 4.65 -25.57 -27.99
C ALA A 915 3.61 -26.26 -28.90
N LYS A 916 2.76 -25.49 -29.62
CA LYS A 916 1.77 -26.03 -30.57
C LYS A 916 2.19 -25.89 -32.04
N ASP A 917 3.27 -25.16 -32.33
CA ASP A 917 3.90 -25.13 -33.66
C ASP A 917 4.44 -26.56 -33.98
N PRO A 918 3.95 -27.26 -35.03
CA PRO A 918 4.25 -28.70 -35.23
C PRO A 918 5.74 -29.06 -35.31
N ALA A 919 6.58 -28.15 -35.82
CA ALA A 919 8.03 -28.33 -35.91
C ALA A 919 8.75 -28.36 -34.55
N ASN A 920 8.08 -28.01 -33.45
CA ASN A 920 8.62 -28.05 -32.09
C ASN A 920 8.05 -29.20 -31.25
N ALA A 921 7.13 -30.01 -31.78
CA ALA A 921 6.36 -30.98 -31.01
C ALA A 921 7.19 -32.07 -30.31
N ARG A 922 8.40 -32.36 -30.80
CA ARG A 922 9.33 -33.37 -30.27
C ARG A 922 10.39 -32.81 -29.30
N LYS A 923 10.34 -31.52 -28.96
CA LYS A 923 11.37 -30.83 -28.17
C LYS A 923 11.06 -30.86 -26.68
N SER A 924 12.12 -30.87 -25.86
CA SER A 924 11.99 -30.84 -24.40
C SER A 924 11.34 -29.54 -23.88
N THR A 925 10.79 -29.57 -22.67
CA THR A 925 10.24 -28.38 -21.99
C THR A 925 11.31 -27.30 -21.75
N GLU A 926 12.58 -27.69 -21.57
CA GLU A 926 13.72 -26.78 -21.50
C GLU A 926 14.01 -26.09 -22.84
N GLU A 927 13.99 -26.81 -23.96
CA GLU A 927 14.12 -26.21 -25.29
C GLU A 927 12.96 -25.27 -25.62
N ILE A 928 11.74 -25.65 -25.25
CA ILE A 928 10.56 -24.79 -25.39
C ILE A 928 10.74 -23.51 -24.58
N LEU A 929 11.20 -23.60 -23.32
CA LEU A 929 11.51 -22.43 -22.48
C LEU A 929 12.53 -21.48 -23.12
N LYS A 930 13.62 -22.03 -23.68
CA LYS A 930 14.64 -21.24 -24.41
C LYS A 930 14.04 -20.54 -25.62
N MET A 931 13.34 -21.28 -26.50
CA MET A 931 12.70 -20.72 -27.70
C MET A 931 11.62 -19.67 -27.37
N VAL A 932 10.88 -19.82 -26.27
CA VAL A 932 9.89 -18.82 -25.82
C VAL A 932 10.60 -17.56 -25.30
N ALA A 933 11.69 -17.70 -24.54
CA ALA A 933 12.48 -16.55 -24.07
C ALA A 933 13.15 -15.77 -25.23
N ASP A 934 13.53 -16.46 -26.31
CA ASP A 934 14.04 -15.82 -27.54
C ASP A 934 12.92 -15.10 -28.32
N ARG A 935 11.71 -15.70 -28.39
CA ARG A 935 10.53 -15.15 -29.09
C ARG A 935 9.88 -13.98 -28.33
N LEU A 936 10.02 -13.90 -27.01
CA LEU A 936 9.56 -12.80 -26.16
C LEU A 936 10.54 -11.62 -26.17
N ASN A 937 10.26 -10.55 -26.92
CA ASN A 937 11.04 -9.30 -26.89
C ASN A 937 10.21 -8.11 -26.34
#